data_AF-A0A956SRJ9-F1
#
_entry.id   AF-A0A956SRJ9-F1
#
_cell.length_a   1.000
_cell.length_b   1.000
_cell.length_c   1.000
_cell.angle_alpha   90.00
_cell.angle_beta   90.00
_cell.angle_gamma   90.00
#
_symmetry.space_group_name_H-M   'P 1'
#
loop_
_entity.id
_entity.type
_entity.pdbx_description
1 polymer ?
#
loop_
_entity_poly.entity_id
_entity_poly.type
_entity_poly.pdbx_seq_one_letter_code
_entity_poly.pdbx_strand_id
1 'polypeptide(L)'
;MIYFIIFLFLLTPHLESATVGSEVEVSKESNVTYSSKESDNEVVGFTAFDDGFKLENSATRVTYNSLFPVSGSITLNGGILELSKDLLLGASFDSVGKIDGNFHAVRFTTTGSIQLPSGIGRIVGGIRFIDNYIDSSAIISVDWSFDDEHVLSASSNGIVRAYNFDGEQLLFDVAEQQQRSVYGARFLPIDSYHFAKTAKGNVVGIEIYNPDTNSLTITDVEKFVSGKCVVFNKNGTYLAVGSSVLSVYSYSNGQLTFVNSVATGAIIGKKAISWDSTGNYIAVGLAVNKGAELKIYNFNGSKLTLDSSVDIGKSVQAIDWMSGDSFIAVGFSDSANNISVFKHNAVSKTLTNQSGAQIVERKMVNSLHWNSDGNFLAVGLAYSSDTSEVRVYEFDKKQTLLTLKYELDTSAGVNDIRWSHNDKYLVWGDSNYEVNIYEIVGPENPSGNLIFKNAKITFNSNVTLKNKVCFEGNCTVKGNGYIIDLDSQGAIIVDSRSSLLLCDATLKGVVGTNVRCLDSSSTLSLANIIWMQEQDYTFTSGYIDIVGDVAITGTHTFSYQSDQQSTIFPYTKVFFDKGMTLSYDPKTVARDLLAMIDQTSILHLYDTVFHSTETGLQLTRGTLVIEGNCFIKSDASVLEEGINFGDGIYQSNNLYVRILPESCLDIKSGFLVYKNV
;
A
#
# COMPACT_ATOMS: atom_id res chain seq x y z
N MET A 1 -60.34 -2.96 44.40
CA MET A 1 -59.85 -2.86 43.02
C MET A 1 -58.35 -2.62 43.09
N ILE A 2 -57.55 -3.68 43.10
CA ILE A 2 -56.08 -3.63 43.18
C ILE A 2 -55.60 -4.32 41.91
N TYR A 3 -54.95 -3.55 41.02
CA TYR A 3 -54.39 -4.05 39.78
C TYR A 3 -53.09 -4.80 40.07
N PHE A 4 -53.06 -6.09 39.75
CA PHE A 4 -51.85 -6.90 39.70
C PHE A 4 -51.20 -6.64 38.33
N ILE A 5 -50.11 -5.87 38.31
CA ILE A 5 -49.29 -5.67 37.10
C ILE A 5 -48.30 -6.84 37.05
N ILE A 6 -48.50 -7.75 36.10
CA ILE A 6 -47.56 -8.81 35.76
C ILE A 6 -46.49 -8.18 34.85
N PHE A 7 -45.28 -8.00 35.36
CA PHE A 7 -44.10 -7.72 34.54
C PHE A 7 -43.63 -9.03 33.91
N LEU A 8 -43.91 -9.19 32.61
CA LEU A 8 -43.36 -10.27 31.79
C LEU A 8 -41.94 -9.86 31.39
N PHE A 9 -40.92 -10.34 32.12
CA PHE A 9 -39.54 -10.29 31.64
C PHE A 9 -39.41 -11.28 30.46
N LEU A 10 -39.41 -10.75 29.24
CA LEU A 10 -38.83 -11.42 28.07
C LEU A 10 -37.31 -11.44 28.27
N LEU A 11 -36.82 -12.38 29.07
CA LEU A 11 -35.43 -12.83 28.97
C LEU A 11 -35.36 -13.69 27.71
N THR A 12 -34.87 -13.13 26.61
CA THR A 12 -34.28 -13.93 25.54
C THR A 12 -32.92 -14.40 26.04
N PRO A 13 -32.69 -15.70 26.30
CA PRO A 13 -31.33 -16.18 26.40
C PRO A 13 -30.77 -16.22 24.97
N HIS A 14 -30.01 -15.20 24.58
CA HIS A 14 -28.94 -15.45 23.62
C HIS A 14 -27.91 -16.28 24.39
N LEU A 15 -27.95 -17.61 24.21
CA LEU A 15 -26.78 -18.43 24.53
C LEU A 15 -25.69 -18.01 23.54
N GLU A 16 -24.88 -17.03 23.95
CA GLU A 16 -23.56 -16.81 23.36
C GLU A 16 -22.71 -17.99 23.85
N SER A 17 -22.43 -18.94 22.96
CA SER A 17 -21.58 -20.08 23.27
C SER A 17 -20.22 -19.83 22.66
N ALA A 18 -19.17 -19.83 23.48
CA ALA A 18 -17.79 -19.88 23.01
C ALA A 18 -17.62 -21.11 22.08
N THR A 19 -18.08 -22.29 22.50
CA THR A 19 -17.93 -23.52 21.72
C THR A 19 -19.24 -23.94 21.07
N VAL A 20 -19.24 -24.22 19.76
CA VAL A 20 -20.45 -24.61 19.00
C VAL A 20 -20.29 -25.99 18.36
N GLY A 21 -21.19 -26.89 18.76
CA GLY A 21 -21.39 -28.24 18.26
C GLY A 21 -20.77 -29.35 19.12
N SER A 22 -20.22 -30.41 18.53
CA SER A 22 -19.81 -31.61 19.27
C SER A 22 -18.50 -32.24 18.80
N GLU A 23 -17.72 -32.77 19.76
CA GLU A 23 -16.49 -33.55 19.54
C GLU A 23 -16.71 -35.07 19.46
N VAL A 24 -17.93 -35.55 19.65
CA VAL A 24 -18.22 -37.00 19.75
C VAL A 24 -19.35 -37.48 18.85
N GLU A 25 -20.24 -36.58 18.42
CA GLU A 25 -21.40 -36.91 17.59
C GLU A 25 -21.62 -35.82 16.55
N VAL A 26 -22.18 -36.17 15.39
CA VAL A 26 -22.51 -35.19 14.36
C VAL A 26 -23.58 -34.23 14.89
N SER A 27 -23.23 -32.94 14.96
CA SER A 27 -24.19 -31.88 15.29
C SER A 27 -24.49 -31.04 14.05
N LYS A 28 -25.72 -30.57 13.98
CA LYS A 28 -26.19 -29.74 12.88
C LYS A 28 -26.67 -28.42 13.45
N GLU A 29 -25.99 -27.35 13.09
CA GLU A 29 -26.21 -26.03 13.64
C GLU A 29 -26.84 -25.10 12.61
N SER A 30 -27.72 -24.23 13.08
CA SER A 30 -28.23 -23.10 12.30
C SER A 30 -27.18 -21.98 12.23
N ASN A 31 -27.52 -20.83 11.62
CA ASN A 31 -26.62 -19.67 11.64
C ASN A 31 -26.39 -19.17 13.08
N VAL A 32 -25.17 -19.41 13.61
CA VAL A 32 -24.74 -18.94 14.94
C VAL A 32 -23.94 -17.65 14.81
N THR A 33 -24.06 -16.75 15.80
CA THR A 33 -23.21 -15.57 15.93
C THR A 33 -22.24 -15.74 17.09
N TYR A 34 -20.94 -15.71 16.80
CA TYR A 34 -19.87 -15.72 17.80
C TYR A 34 -19.63 -14.32 18.35
N SER A 35 -19.53 -14.22 19.67
CA SER A 35 -19.43 -12.95 20.40
C SER A 35 -17.98 -12.51 20.54
N SER A 36 -17.74 -11.21 20.44
CA SER A 36 -16.45 -10.60 20.76
C SER A 36 -16.11 -10.59 22.25
N LYS A 37 -17.05 -10.97 23.13
CA LYS A 37 -16.86 -11.05 24.59
C LYS A 37 -16.25 -12.37 25.05
N GLU A 38 -16.38 -13.42 24.25
CA GLU A 38 -15.83 -14.73 24.53
C GLU A 38 -14.38 -14.79 24.01
N SER A 39 -13.47 -15.33 24.81
CA SER A 39 -12.05 -15.42 24.43
C SER A 39 -11.69 -16.68 23.64
N ASP A 40 -12.57 -17.68 23.63
CA ASP A 40 -12.34 -19.03 23.14
C ASP A 40 -13.46 -19.50 22.20
N ASN A 41 -13.87 -18.65 21.25
CA ASN A 41 -14.87 -19.09 20.27
C ASN A 41 -14.32 -20.22 19.37
N GLU A 42 -15.06 -21.33 19.25
CA GLU A 42 -14.64 -22.50 18.48
C GLU A 42 -15.84 -23.23 17.81
N VAL A 43 -15.64 -23.63 16.55
CA VAL A 43 -16.43 -24.66 15.87
C VAL A 43 -15.75 -26.02 16.06
N VAL A 44 -16.40 -26.96 16.76
CA VAL A 44 -15.79 -28.24 17.17
C VAL A 44 -16.03 -29.42 16.20
N GLY A 45 -15.31 -30.51 16.46
CA GLY A 45 -15.00 -31.64 15.56
C GLY A 45 -16.03 -32.11 14.54
N PHE A 46 -17.29 -32.31 14.93
CA PHE A 46 -18.34 -32.93 14.10
C PHE A 46 -19.51 -31.98 13.80
N THR A 47 -19.27 -30.67 13.80
CA THR A 47 -20.27 -29.63 13.58
C THR A 47 -20.50 -29.34 12.08
N ALA A 48 -21.71 -29.53 11.58
CA ALA A 48 -22.13 -29.11 10.24
C ALA A 48 -23.01 -27.86 10.31
N PHE A 49 -22.81 -26.90 9.39
CA PHE A 49 -23.65 -25.71 9.27
C PHE A 49 -24.42 -25.72 7.96
N ASP A 50 -25.76 -25.61 8.03
CA ASP A 50 -26.59 -25.44 6.84
C ASP A 50 -26.52 -23.99 6.32
N ASP A 51 -26.65 -23.02 7.22
CA ASP A 51 -26.78 -21.59 6.91
C ASP A 51 -25.52 -20.78 7.24
N GLY A 52 -24.39 -21.46 7.43
CA GLY A 52 -23.12 -20.83 7.81
C GLY A 52 -23.11 -20.30 9.24
N PHE A 53 -22.25 -19.33 9.53
CA PHE A 53 -22.16 -18.67 10.84
C PHE A 53 -21.61 -17.24 10.69
N LYS A 54 -21.65 -16.48 11.78
CA LYS A 54 -21.31 -15.06 11.82
C LYS A 54 -20.35 -14.77 12.96
N LEU A 55 -19.40 -13.87 12.71
CA LEU A 55 -18.62 -13.20 13.73
C LEU A 55 -19.30 -11.87 14.07
N GLU A 56 -19.42 -11.54 15.35
CA GLU A 56 -20.13 -10.33 15.79
C GLU A 56 -19.52 -9.06 15.17
N ASN A 57 -18.19 -8.92 15.27
CA ASN A 57 -17.45 -7.78 14.80
C ASN A 57 -15.96 -8.15 14.59
N SER A 58 -15.15 -7.13 14.36
CA SER A 58 -13.73 -7.28 14.08
C SER A 58 -12.85 -7.69 15.25
N ALA A 59 -13.33 -7.57 16.48
CA ALA A 59 -12.65 -8.11 17.65
C ALA A 59 -12.96 -9.60 17.86
N THR A 60 -13.95 -10.17 17.16
CA THR A 60 -14.28 -11.59 17.27
C THR A 60 -13.23 -12.44 16.56
N ARG A 61 -12.69 -13.42 17.30
CA ARG A 61 -11.84 -14.50 16.77
C ARG A 61 -12.56 -15.83 16.95
N VAL A 62 -12.51 -16.72 15.96
CA VAL A 62 -13.13 -18.06 15.99
C VAL A 62 -12.15 -19.10 15.47
N THR A 63 -11.95 -20.18 16.21
CA THR A 63 -11.21 -21.36 15.74
C THR A 63 -12.15 -22.31 15.00
N TYR A 64 -11.79 -22.73 13.79
CA TYR A 64 -12.52 -23.73 13.02
C TYR A 64 -11.83 -25.10 13.08
N ASN A 65 -12.46 -26.05 13.75
CA ASN A 65 -11.93 -27.39 14.01
C ASN A 65 -12.93 -28.51 13.59
N SER A 66 -13.92 -28.20 12.75
CA SER A 66 -14.87 -29.21 12.25
C SER A 66 -14.35 -29.98 11.03
N LEU A 67 -14.81 -31.23 10.90
CA LEU A 67 -14.62 -32.10 9.75
C LEU A 67 -15.71 -31.92 8.67
N PHE A 68 -16.85 -31.31 9.01
CA PHE A 68 -18.01 -31.21 8.13
C PHE A 68 -18.09 -29.86 7.42
N PRO A 69 -18.68 -29.84 6.21
CA PRO A 69 -18.77 -28.62 5.43
C PRO A 69 -19.65 -27.55 6.09
N VAL A 70 -19.33 -26.30 5.80
CA VAL A 70 -20.17 -25.14 6.03
C VAL A 70 -20.92 -24.87 4.73
N SER A 71 -22.20 -25.23 4.67
CA SER A 71 -22.97 -25.15 3.42
C SER A 71 -23.37 -23.72 3.07
N GLY A 72 -23.70 -22.90 4.08
CA GLY A 72 -24.06 -21.49 3.93
C GLY A 72 -22.87 -20.55 4.03
N SER A 73 -23.11 -19.25 3.82
CA SER A 73 -22.06 -18.24 3.83
C SER A 73 -21.51 -17.96 5.23
N ILE A 74 -20.23 -17.61 5.32
CA ILE A 74 -19.61 -17.14 6.57
C ILE A 74 -19.59 -15.62 6.57
N THR A 75 -20.14 -14.99 7.61
CA THR A 75 -20.07 -13.53 7.80
C THR A 75 -18.92 -13.20 8.75
N LEU A 76 -17.80 -12.72 8.23
CA LEU A 76 -16.60 -12.42 9.02
C LEU A 76 -16.68 -11.10 9.81
N ASN A 77 -17.41 -10.09 9.30
CA ASN A 77 -17.52 -8.76 9.92
C ASN A 77 -16.18 -8.15 10.38
N GLY A 78 -15.12 -8.35 9.61
CA GLY A 78 -13.76 -7.88 9.93
C GLY A 78 -13.03 -8.75 10.96
N GLY A 79 -13.68 -9.76 11.54
CA GLY A 79 -13.10 -10.66 12.53
C GLY A 79 -12.16 -11.70 11.90
N ILE A 80 -11.65 -12.59 12.75
CA ILE A 80 -10.63 -13.58 12.38
C ILE A 80 -11.19 -14.99 12.51
N LEU A 81 -11.12 -15.75 11.42
CA LEU A 81 -11.37 -17.18 11.39
C LEU A 81 -10.03 -17.93 11.31
N GLU A 82 -9.66 -18.63 12.37
CA GLU A 82 -8.41 -19.40 12.46
C GLU A 82 -8.70 -20.87 12.17
N LEU A 83 -8.04 -21.45 11.16
CA LEU A 83 -8.27 -22.84 10.79
C LEU A 83 -7.37 -23.77 11.61
N SER A 84 -7.97 -24.75 12.27
CA SER A 84 -7.28 -25.94 12.81
C SER A 84 -7.54 -27.19 11.95
N LYS A 85 -8.42 -27.06 10.93
CA LYS A 85 -8.73 -28.07 9.91
C LYS A 85 -9.08 -27.41 8.58
N ASP A 86 -9.06 -28.21 7.51
CA ASP A 86 -9.51 -27.77 6.19
C ASP A 86 -11.00 -27.35 6.24
N LEU A 87 -11.27 -26.13 5.79
CA LEU A 87 -12.62 -25.59 5.64
C LEU A 87 -13.19 -26.00 4.27
N LEU A 88 -14.25 -26.80 4.29
CA LEU A 88 -15.07 -27.10 3.11
C LEU A 88 -16.25 -26.13 3.08
N LEU A 89 -16.23 -25.15 2.16
CA LEU A 89 -17.22 -24.08 2.09
C LEU A 89 -18.14 -24.29 0.89
N GLY A 90 -19.44 -24.50 1.15
CA GLY A 90 -20.49 -24.67 0.14
C GLY A 90 -21.03 -23.36 -0.44
N ALA A 91 -20.61 -22.22 0.10
CA ALA A 91 -21.05 -20.89 -0.34
C ALA A 91 -19.85 -19.92 -0.45
N SER A 92 -19.94 -18.75 0.17
CA SER A 92 -18.94 -17.68 0.11
C SER A 92 -18.75 -17.00 1.47
N PHE A 93 -17.98 -15.92 1.50
CA PHE A 93 -17.88 -15.00 2.62
C PHE A 93 -18.78 -13.78 2.38
N ASP A 94 -19.73 -13.49 3.27
CA ASP A 94 -20.67 -12.38 3.11
C ASP A 94 -20.11 -11.02 3.55
N SER A 95 -18.92 -11.00 4.15
CA SER A 95 -18.17 -9.80 4.52
C SER A 95 -16.68 -10.07 4.43
N VAL A 96 -15.89 -9.00 4.40
CA VAL A 96 -14.44 -9.10 4.55
C VAL A 96 -14.04 -9.36 6.01
N GLY A 97 -12.78 -9.74 6.19
CA GLY A 97 -12.18 -10.18 7.45
C GLY A 97 -10.96 -11.03 7.15
N LYS A 98 -10.41 -11.67 8.17
CA LYS A 98 -9.20 -12.49 8.03
C LYS A 98 -9.50 -13.97 8.19
N ILE A 99 -8.95 -14.78 7.29
CA ILE A 99 -8.86 -16.22 7.43
C ILE A 99 -7.39 -16.55 7.66
N ASP A 100 -7.02 -16.93 8.88
CA ASP A 100 -5.70 -17.51 9.14
C ASP A 100 -5.79 -19.01 8.87
N GLY A 101 -5.26 -19.42 7.72
CA GLY A 101 -5.30 -20.78 7.27
C GLY A 101 -4.45 -21.72 8.11
N ASN A 102 -3.42 -21.24 8.83
CA ASN A 102 -2.45 -22.10 9.52
C ASN A 102 -1.99 -23.31 8.64
N PHE A 103 -1.80 -23.06 7.35
CA PHE A 103 -1.46 -24.02 6.29
C PHE A 103 -2.55 -25.06 5.91
N HIS A 104 -3.76 -24.92 6.45
CA HIS A 104 -4.97 -25.65 6.05
C HIS A 104 -5.60 -25.06 4.79
N ALA A 105 -6.48 -25.87 4.18
CA ALA A 105 -7.16 -25.50 2.95
C ALA A 105 -8.52 -24.81 3.20
N VAL A 106 -8.83 -23.82 2.36
CA VAL A 106 -10.19 -23.32 2.14
C VAL A 106 -10.65 -23.82 0.77
N ARG A 107 -11.56 -24.79 0.75
CA ARG A 107 -12.05 -25.40 -0.48
C ARG A 107 -13.47 -24.94 -0.73
N PHE A 108 -13.66 -24.15 -1.78
CA PHE A 108 -14.98 -23.78 -2.25
C PHE A 108 -15.57 -24.95 -3.04
N THR A 109 -16.66 -25.52 -2.54
CA THR A 109 -17.27 -26.76 -3.05
C THR A 109 -18.50 -26.51 -3.93
N THR A 110 -18.98 -25.26 -4.01
CA THR A 110 -20.10 -24.92 -4.89
C THR A 110 -19.73 -25.02 -6.36
N THR A 111 -20.71 -25.43 -7.16
CA THR A 111 -20.61 -25.53 -8.63
C THR A 111 -21.10 -24.26 -9.33
N GLY A 112 -21.74 -23.34 -8.60
CA GLY A 112 -22.18 -22.04 -9.11
C GLY A 112 -21.07 -20.99 -9.04
N SER A 113 -21.15 -19.95 -9.87
CA SER A 113 -20.19 -18.82 -9.79
C SER A 113 -20.25 -18.16 -8.41
N ILE A 114 -19.10 -17.87 -7.82
CA ILE A 114 -18.97 -17.28 -6.49
C ILE A 114 -18.60 -15.80 -6.62
N GLN A 115 -19.11 -14.98 -5.71
CA GLN A 115 -18.65 -13.61 -5.50
C GLN A 115 -17.86 -13.55 -4.20
N LEU A 116 -16.68 -12.91 -4.21
CA LEU A 116 -15.82 -12.77 -3.04
C LEU A 116 -15.52 -11.31 -2.70
N PRO A 117 -15.98 -10.81 -1.53
CA PRO A 117 -17.09 -11.37 -0.74
C PRO A 117 -18.42 -11.34 -1.52
N SER A 118 -19.40 -12.16 -1.13
CA SER A 118 -20.74 -12.22 -1.73
C SER A 118 -21.68 -11.15 -1.19
N GLY A 119 -21.42 -10.66 0.01
CA GLY A 119 -22.24 -9.67 0.68
C GLY A 119 -21.49 -8.36 0.91
N ILE A 120 -22.28 -7.29 1.05
CA ILE A 120 -21.84 -5.99 1.59
C ILE A 120 -21.79 -6.02 3.13
N GLY A 121 -21.54 -7.19 3.74
CA GLY A 121 -21.69 -7.40 5.18
C GLY A 121 -21.05 -6.27 5.94
N ARG A 122 -21.92 -5.51 6.62
CA ARG A 122 -21.62 -4.20 7.17
C ARG A 122 -20.72 -4.40 8.37
N ILE A 123 -19.42 -4.42 8.14
CA ILE A 123 -18.47 -4.27 9.23
C ILE A 123 -18.79 -2.89 9.84
N VAL A 124 -19.02 -2.87 11.16
CA VAL A 124 -19.12 -1.59 11.86
C VAL A 124 -17.72 -1.01 11.85
N GLY A 125 -17.49 -0.06 10.94
CA GLY A 125 -16.22 0.65 10.85
C GLY A 125 -15.91 1.37 12.16
N GLY A 126 -14.62 1.48 12.50
CA GLY A 126 -14.17 2.19 13.68
C GLY A 126 -12.66 2.43 13.70
N ILE A 127 -12.25 3.26 14.64
CA ILE A 127 -10.85 3.50 15.01
C ILE A 127 -10.60 2.83 16.36
N ARG A 128 -9.74 1.81 16.40
CA ARG A 128 -9.50 0.94 17.56
C ARG A 128 -8.14 1.27 18.19
N PHE A 129 -8.12 1.56 19.48
CA PHE A 129 -6.87 1.73 20.22
C PHE A 129 -6.06 0.44 20.17
N ILE A 130 -4.78 0.55 19.84
CA ILE A 130 -3.83 -0.56 19.88
C ILE A 130 -2.92 -0.39 21.09
N ASP A 131 -2.11 0.67 21.09
CA ASP A 131 -1.19 0.96 22.19
C ASP A 131 -0.77 2.43 22.19
N ASN A 132 -0.15 2.87 23.28
CA ASN A 132 0.49 4.18 23.35
C ASN A 132 1.80 4.18 24.13
N TYR A 133 2.58 5.24 23.90
CA TYR A 133 3.76 5.55 24.70
C TYR A 133 3.70 6.99 25.22
N ILE A 134 3.87 7.17 26.52
CA ILE A 134 3.86 8.48 27.18
C ILE A 134 5.30 9.00 27.35
N ASP A 135 5.59 10.15 26.76
CA ASP A 135 6.85 10.86 26.87
C ASP A 135 6.83 11.93 27.99
N SER A 136 7.98 12.56 28.18
CA SER A 136 8.27 13.67 29.07
C SER A 136 7.94 15.06 28.49
N SER A 137 7.57 15.16 27.20
CA SER A 137 7.23 16.42 26.54
C SER A 137 6.38 16.23 25.29
N ALA A 138 5.77 17.32 24.79
CA ALA A 138 4.87 17.27 23.62
C ALA A 138 5.56 16.65 22.41
N ILE A 139 4.87 15.73 21.76
CA ILE A 139 5.32 15.08 20.52
C ILE A 139 4.98 16.01 19.35
N ILE A 140 5.96 16.34 18.53
CA ILE A 140 5.89 17.32 17.44
C ILE A 140 5.90 16.65 16.07
N SER A 141 6.49 15.46 15.97
CA SER A 141 6.58 14.68 14.75
C SER A 141 6.45 13.20 15.06
N VAL A 142 5.75 12.48 14.19
CA VAL A 142 5.75 11.01 14.15
C VAL A 142 5.89 10.54 12.72
N ASP A 143 6.41 9.32 12.52
CA ASP A 143 6.47 8.66 11.21
C ASP A 143 6.59 7.14 11.36
N TRP A 144 6.19 6.41 10.31
CA TRP A 144 6.35 4.95 10.21
C TRP A 144 7.60 4.61 9.39
N SER A 145 8.30 3.52 9.75
CA SER A 145 9.30 2.92 8.86
C SER A 145 8.62 2.37 7.61
N PHE A 146 9.41 2.16 6.55
CA PHE A 146 8.93 1.66 5.27
C PHE A 146 8.16 0.33 5.37
N ASP A 147 8.58 -0.56 6.29
CA ASP A 147 7.94 -1.86 6.56
C ASP A 147 6.83 -1.83 7.61
N ASP A 148 6.52 -0.66 8.19
CA ASP A 148 5.58 -0.47 9.29
C ASP A 148 5.92 -1.22 10.60
N GLU A 149 7.13 -1.76 10.74
CA GLU A 149 7.58 -2.45 11.96
C GLU A 149 8.18 -1.50 13.00
N HIS A 150 8.40 -0.24 12.64
CA HIS A 150 8.97 0.77 13.50
C HIS A 150 8.24 2.10 13.42
N VAL A 151 8.24 2.81 14.54
CA VAL A 151 7.70 4.17 14.65
C VAL A 151 8.83 5.09 15.09
N LEU A 152 8.85 6.30 14.56
CA LEU A 152 9.73 7.38 14.99
C LEU A 152 8.90 8.47 15.67
N SER A 153 9.41 9.05 16.76
CA SER A 153 8.84 10.27 17.34
C SER A 153 9.91 11.33 17.58
N ALA A 154 9.50 12.59 17.49
CA ALA A 154 10.33 13.74 17.80
C ALA A 154 9.58 14.70 18.71
N SER A 155 10.21 15.11 19.81
CA SER A 155 9.57 15.86 20.88
C SER A 155 10.04 17.32 20.97
N SER A 156 9.23 18.14 21.63
CA SER A 156 9.47 19.58 21.82
C SER A 156 10.72 19.89 22.65
N ASN A 157 11.14 18.98 23.54
CA ASN A 157 12.39 19.08 24.30
C ASN A 157 13.62 18.56 23.54
N GLY A 158 13.44 18.12 22.28
CA GLY A 158 14.55 17.72 21.40
C GLY A 158 14.94 16.25 21.51
N ILE A 159 14.08 15.38 22.03
CA ILE A 159 14.35 13.94 22.02
C ILE A 159 13.80 13.35 20.71
N VAL A 160 14.60 12.51 20.06
CA VAL A 160 14.16 11.64 18.97
C VAL A 160 14.12 10.22 19.51
N ARG A 161 13.05 9.47 19.23
CA ARG A 161 12.89 8.07 19.66
C ARG A 161 12.48 7.19 18.51
N ALA A 162 13.00 5.96 18.52
CA ALA A 162 12.49 4.87 17.72
C ALA A 162 11.81 3.82 18.62
N TYR A 163 10.77 3.20 18.07
CA TYR A 163 9.97 2.16 18.71
C TYR A 163 9.86 0.97 17.75
N ASN A 164 9.77 -0.23 18.29
CA ASN A 164 9.33 -1.41 17.57
C ASN A 164 7.80 -1.54 17.68
N PHE A 165 7.14 -1.92 16.60
CA PHE A 165 5.72 -2.20 16.56
C PHE A 165 5.48 -3.58 15.93
N ASP A 166 4.89 -4.50 16.70
CA ASP A 166 4.65 -5.89 16.28
C ASP A 166 3.23 -6.13 15.70
N GLY A 167 2.45 -5.04 15.55
CA GLY A 167 1.05 -5.10 15.16
C GLY A 167 0.05 -5.05 16.32
N GLU A 168 0.51 -5.25 17.56
CA GLU A 168 -0.30 -5.24 18.79
C GLU A 168 0.25 -4.30 19.88
N GLN A 169 1.57 -4.10 19.96
CA GLN A 169 2.24 -3.31 21.01
C GLN A 169 3.28 -2.35 20.41
N LEU A 170 3.38 -1.16 21.02
CA LEU A 170 4.40 -0.15 20.71
C LEU A 170 5.51 -0.19 21.77
N LEU A 171 6.60 -0.88 21.44
CA LEU A 171 7.72 -1.11 22.35
C LEU A 171 8.80 -0.06 22.15
N PHE A 172 9.14 0.68 23.21
CA PHE A 172 10.27 1.61 23.18
C PHE A 172 11.59 0.87 22.93
N ASP A 173 12.38 1.40 21.99
CA ASP A 173 13.67 0.80 21.63
C ASP A 173 14.86 1.70 22.02
N VAL A 174 14.92 2.92 21.46
CA VAL A 174 16.05 3.85 21.68
C VAL A 174 15.60 5.31 21.66
N ALA A 175 16.32 6.15 22.41
CA ALA A 175 16.16 7.60 22.42
C ALA A 175 17.51 8.32 22.28
N GLU A 176 17.52 9.43 21.57
CA GLU A 176 18.67 10.34 21.50
C GLU A 176 18.26 11.77 21.84
N GLN A 177 18.93 12.36 22.84
CA GLN A 177 18.74 13.75 23.24
C GLN A 177 19.51 14.69 22.30
N GLN A 178 18.78 15.54 21.60
CA GLN A 178 19.35 16.62 20.82
C GLN A 178 19.56 17.86 21.69
N GLN A 179 20.50 18.71 21.31
CA GLN A 179 20.73 19.96 22.05
C GLN A 179 19.56 20.95 21.96
N ARG A 180 18.61 20.72 21.05
CA ARG A 180 17.53 21.66 20.70
C ARG A 180 16.28 20.94 20.22
N SER A 181 15.12 21.61 20.26
CA SER A 181 13.83 21.09 19.78
C SER A 181 13.91 20.57 18.34
N VAL A 182 13.29 19.42 18.07
CA VAL A 182 13.18 18.81 16.74
C VAL A 182 11.78 19.13 16.18
N TYR A 183 11.71 19.61 14.94
CA TYR A 183 10.47 20.07 14.31
C TYR A 183 9.86 19.07 13.33
N GLY A 184 10.70 18.23 12.73
CA GLY A 184 10.30 17.16 11.83
C GLY A 184 11.30 16.02 11.88
N ALA A 185 10.79 14.80 11.82
CA ALA A 185 11.58 13.60 11.67
C ALA A 185 10.82 12.65 10.72
N ARG A 186 11.47 12.14 9.68
CA ARG A 186 10.85 11.35 8.61
C ARG A 186 11.74 10.20 8.18
N PHE A 187 11.21 8.99 8.18
CA PHE A 187 11.89 7.83 7.61
C PHE A 187 12.09 8.01 6.10
N LEU A 188 13.07 7.28 5.59
CA LEU A 188 13.27 7.14 4.16
C LEU A 188 12.15 6.25 3.60
N PRO A 189 11.48 6.60 2.50
CA PRO A 189 10.32 5.87 1.99
C PRO A 189 10.69 4.59 1.22
N ILE A 190 11.95 4.16 1.30
CA ILE A 190 12.49 2.97 0.63
C ILE A 190 13.36 2.13 1.57
N ASP A 191 13.49 2.54 2.84
CA ASP A 191 14.33 1.89 3.84
C ASP A 191 13.76 2.13 5.25
N SER A 192 13.80 1.11 6.08
CA SER A 192 13.23 1.14 7.44
C SER A 192 14.17 1.76 8.49
N TYR A 193 15.41 2.08 8.13
CA TYR A 193 16.44 2.42 9.10
C TYR A 193 16.97 3.85 9.01
N HIS A 194 17.03 4.44 7.81
CA HIS A 194 17.46 5.83 7.68
C HIS A 194 16.30 6.80 7.86
N PHE A 195 16.54 7.91 8.56
CA PHE A 195 15.58 9.00 8.66
C PHE A 195 16.28 10.36 8.64
N ALA A 196 15.55 11.36 8.13
CA ALA A 196 15.96 12.75 8.17
C ALA A 196 15.27 13.49 9.30
N LYS A 197 15.96 14.44 9.92
CA LYS A 197 15.38 15.31 10.95
C LYS A 197 15.75 16.78 10.78
N THR A 198 14.91 17.66 11.29
CA THR A 198 15.17 19.09 11.42
C THR A 198 15.12 19.54 12.87
N ALA A 199 16.11 20.30 13.32
CA ALA A 199 16.18 20.84 14.67
C ALA A 199 16.34 22.37 14.70
N LYS A 200 15.95 22.98 15.82
CA LYS A 200 16.01 24.44 16.02
C LYS A 200 17.43 24.98 15.82
N GLY A 201 17.52 26.08 15.08
CA GLY A 201 18.77 26.77 14.77
C GLY A 201 19.63 26.06 13.74
N ASN A 202 18.96 25.67 12.64
CA ASN A 202 19.53 25.43 11.31
C ASN A 202 20.34 24.12 11.19
N VAL A 203 19.77 23.01 11.65
CA VAL A 203 20.41 21.69 11.53
C VAL A 203 19.44 20.73 10.84
N VAL A 204 19.87 20.17 9.71
CA VAL A 204 19.28 18.99 9.06
C VAL A 204 20.28 17.85 9.24
N GLY A 205 19.81 16.69 9.67
CA GLY A 205 20.67 15.52 9.82
C GLY A 205 20.03 14.27 9.24
N ILE A 206 20.88 13.35 8.76
CA ILE A 206 20.52 11.96 8.52
C ILE A 206 21.02 11.13 9.68
N GLU A 207 20.13 10.28 10.18
CA GLU A 207 20.45 9.29 11.19
C GLU A 207 20.04 7.90 10.71
N ILE A 208 20.77 6.91 11.20
CA ILE A 208 20.42 5.50 11.09
C ILE A 208 19.88 5.05 12.45
N TYR A 209 18.71 4.43 12.41
CA TYR A 209 18.19 3.59 13.45
C TYR A 209 18.62 2.14 13.22
N ASN A 210 19.34 1.57 14.18
CA ASN A 210 19.70 0.16 14.18
C ASN A 210 18.92 -0.56 15.29
N PRO A 211 17.90 -1.37 14.95
CA PRO A 211 17.09 -2.12 15.91
C PRO A 211 17.84 -3.30 16.54
N ASP A 212 18.90 -3.83 15.90
CA ASP A 212 19.66 -4.95 16.48
C ASP A 212 20.51 -4.50 17.67
N THR A 213 20.91 -3.24 17.67
CA THR A 213 21.77 -2.65 18.71
C THR A 213 21.08 -1.55 19.51
N ASN A 214 19.79 -1.32 19.29
CA ASN A 214 18.98 -0.27 19.90
C ASN A 214 19.71 1.08 19.90
N SER A 215 20.21 1.50 18.73
CA SER A 215 21.08 2.67 18.62
C SER A 215 20.67 3.60 17.50
N LEU A 216 20.76 4.91 17.76
CA LEU A 216 20.70 5.97 16.75
C LEU A 216 22.12 6.46 16.45
N THR A 217 22.45 6.55 15.16
CA THR A 217 23.77 7.00 14.70
C THR A 217 23.61 8.09 13.65
N ILE A 218 24.20 9.26 13.89
CA ILE A 218 24.29 10.33 12.90
C ILE A 218 25.26 9.93 11.79
N THR A 219 24.78 9.89 10.55
CA THR A 219 25.64 9.66 9.37
C THR A 219 26.05 10.95 8.69
N ASP A 220 25.21 11.97 8.75
CA ASP A 220 25.49 13.26 8.13
C ASP A 220 24.72 14.41 8.79
N VAL A 221 25.33 15.60 8.76
CA VAL A 221 24.74 16.83 9.30
C VAL A 221 25.03 18.01 8.38
N GLU A 222 23.98 18.54 7.78
CA GLU A 222 24.03 19.77 7.00
C GLU A 222 23.53 20.96 7.83
N LYS A 223 24.40 21.97 7.99
CA LYS A 223 24.16 23.13 8.86
C LYS A 223 23.50 24.27 8.09
N PHE A 224 22.23 24.16 7.73
CA PHE A 224 21.52 25.25 7.05
C PHE A 224 20.06 25.49 7.51
N VAL A 225 19.59 26.70 7.19
CA VAL A 225 18.30 27.42 7.43
C VAL A 225 17.25 26.69 8.27
N SER A 226 16.70 27.36 9.29
CA SER A 226 15.73 26.86 10.29
C SER A 226 14.58 26.06 9.68
N GLY A 227 14.84 24.76 9.44
CA GLY A 227 13.89 23.84 8.84
C GLY A 227 12.76 23.56 9.80
N LYS A 228 11.54 23.91 9.43
CA LYS A 228 10.32 23.58 10.16
C LYS A 228 9.69 22.27 9.67
N CYS A 229 10.03 21.86 8.45
CA CYS A 229 9.48 20.69 7.78
C CYS A 229 10.59 20.01 6.97
N VAL A 230 10.53 18.68 6.89
CA VAL A 230 11.42 17.84 6.09
C VAL A 230 10.60 16.71 5.47
N VAL A 231 10.86 16.36 4.21
CA VAL A 231 10.16 15.28 3.51
C VAL A 231 11.01 14.75 2.34
N PHE A 232 11.16 13.44 2.27
CA PHE A 232 11.78 12.77 1.11
C PHE A 232 10.81 12.69 -0.06
N ASN A 233 11.33 12.70 -1.29
CA ASN A 233 10.53 12.26 -2.43
C ASN A 233 10.28 10.75 -2.35
N LYS A 234 9.28 10.25 -3.07
CA LYS A 234 8.82 8.85 -2.98
C LYS A 234 9.92 7.80 -3.21
N ASN A 235 10.90 8.11 -4.07
CA ASN A 235 12.02 7.20 -4.37
C ASN A 235 13.21 7.35 -3.40
N GLY A 236 13.12 8.21 -2.37
CA GLY A 236 14.17 8.43 -1.38
C GLY A 236 15.42 9.16 -1.88
N THR A 237 15.46 9.58 -3.15
CA THR A 237 16.66 10.17 -3.77
C THR A 237 16.87 11.65 -3.44
N TYR A 238 15.82 12.36 -3.03
CA TYR A 238 15.87 13.79 -2.72
C TYR A 238 15.12 14.12 -1.43
N LEU A 239 15.68 15.04 -0.67
CA LEU A 239 15.13 15.57 0.56
C LEU A 239 14.75 17.04 0.38
N ALA A 240 13.49 17.39 0.60
CA ALA A 240 13.03 18.78 0.68
C ALA A 240 13.02 19.26 2.13
N VAL A 241 13.52 20.47 2.35
CA VAL A 241 13.56 21.13 3.67
C VAL A 241 12.94 22.52 3.58
N GLY A 242 12.01 22.80 4.49
CA GLY A 242 11.20 24.02 4.48
C GLY A 242 11.49 24.99 5.60
N SER A 243 11.71 26.26 5.28
CA SER A 243 11.82 27.39 6.22
C SER A 243 11.13 28.64 5.64
N SER A 244 11.79 29.79 5.53
CA SER A 244 11.40 30.86 4.58
C SER A 244 11.95 30.63 3.16
N VAL A 245 12.67 29.51 3.00
CA VAL A 245 13.30 29.03 1.77
C VAL A 245 12.93 27.55 1.64
N LEU A 246 12.57 27.11 0.43
CA LEU A 246 12.51 25.69 0.07
C LEU A 246 13.90 25.29 -0.42
N SER A 247 14.52 24.31 0.22
CA SER A 247 15.81 23.74 -0.20
C SER A 247 15.66 22.27 -0.55
N VAL A 248 16.37 21.80 -1.57
CA VAL A 248 16.43 20.40 -1.99
C VAL A 248 17.85 19.91 -1.90
N TYR A 249 18.01 18.73 -1.30
CA TYR A 249 19.26 17.99 -1.19
C TYR A 249 19.07 16.65 -1.90
N SER A 250 20.10 16.17 -2.57
CA SER A 250 20.18 14.78 -3.00
C SER A 250 20.63 13.92 -1.82
N TYR A 251 20.13 12.68 -1.77
CA TYR A 251 20.49 11.69 -0.77
C TYR A 251 21.14 10.49 -1.46
N SER A 252 22.32 10.10 -0.99
CA SER A 252 23.01 8.89 -1.45
C SER A 252 23.90 8.36 -0.33
N ASN A 253 23.79 7.06 -0.03
CA ASN A 253 24.65 6.34 0.92
C ASN A 253 24.80 7.05 2.28
N GLY A 254 23.68 7.47 2.89
CA GLY A 254 23.69 8.12 4.20
C GLY A 254 24.14 9.59 4.19
N GLN A 255 24.43 10.17 3.03
CA GLN A 255 24.92 11.55 2.88
C GLN A 255 23.95 12.44 2.11
N LEU A 256 23.87 13.70 2.51
CA LEU A 256 23.13 14.76 1.84
C LEU A 256 24.08 15.62 1.00
N THR A 257 23.62 16.04 -0.17
CA THR A 257 24.34 17.05 -0.97
C THR A 257 23.36 18.10 -1.45
N PHE A 258 23.64 19.36 -1.13
CA PHE A 258 22.80 20.49 -1.55
C PHE A 258 22.66 20.55 -3.08
N VAL A 259 21.43 20.66 -3.57
CA VAL A 259 21.13 20.73 -5.02
C VAL A 259 20.63 22.12 -5.39
N ASN A 260 19.57 22.61 -4.75
CA ASN A 260 18.94 23.87 -5.11
C ASN A 260 18.16 24.49 -3.95
N SER A 261 17.90 25.79 -4.01
CA SER A 261 16.96 26.45 -3.12
C SER A 261 16.25 27.63 -3.77
N VAL A 262 15.06 27.95 -3.27
CA VAL A 262 14.26 29.08 -3.74
C VAL A 262 13.57 29.79 -2.56
N ALA A 263 13.63 31.12 -2.56
CA ALA A 263 12.88 31.93 -1.61
C ALA A 263 11.38 31.82 -1.91
N THR A 264 10.59 31.46 -0.90
CA THR A 264 9.16 31.25 -1.07
C THR A 264 8.33 32.52 -0.86
N GLY A 265 8.92 33.57 -0.29
CA GLY A 265 8.29 34.87 -0.04
C GLY A 265 7.53 34.97 1.28
N ALA A 266 7.31 33.85 1.98
CA ALA A 266 6.82 33.81 3.35
C ALA A 266 7.32 32.54 4.05
N ILE A 267 7.05 32.41 5.35
CA ILE A 267 7.46 31.24 6.12
C ILE A 267 6.58 30.04 5.73
N ILE A 268 7.21 28.89 5.46
CA ILE A 268 6.54 27.61 5.22
C ILE A 268 5.93 27.08 6.52
N GLY A 269 4.72 26.55 6.44
CA GLY A 269 4.01 25.89 7.55
C GLY A 269 4.78 24.68 8.11
N LYS A 270 4.39 24.21 9.30
CA LYS A 270 5.14 23.15 10.01
C LYS A 270 5.15 21.81 9.26
N LYS A 271 4.05 21.46 8.59
CA LYS A 271 3.87 20.21 7.82
C LYS A 271 3.46 20.50 6.37
N ALA A 272 3.93 21.62 5.82
CA ALA A 272 3.40 22.22 4.60
C ALA A 272 4.32 22.02 3.38
N ILE A 273 4.99 20.87 3.29
CA ILE A 273 5.71 20.43 2.09
C ILE A 273 5.29 19.00 1.79
N SER A 274 4.97 18.72 0.52
CA SER A 274 4.77 17.36 0.03
C SER A 274 5.24 17.25 -1.42
N TRP A 275 5.89 16.13 -1.75
CA TRP A 275 6.29 15.80 -3.11
C TRP A 275 5.13 15.11 -3.83
N ASP A 276 5.04 15.31 -5.14
CA ASP A 276 4.20 14.45 -5.96
C ASP A 276 4.82 13.04 -6.09
N SER A 277 4.01 12.09 -6.56
CA SER A 277 4.45 10.69 -6.71
C SER A 277 5.59 10.47 -7.71
N THR A 278 5.82 11.39 -8.64
CA THR A 278 6.93 11.31 -9.61
C THR A 278 8.23 11.89 -9.07
N GLY A 279 8.18 12.70 -8.01
CA GLY A 279 9.32 13.46 -7.50
C GLY A 279 9.71 14.67 -8.36
N ASN A 280 8.87 15.07 -9.31
CA ASN A 280 9.11 16.22 -10.20
C ASN A 280 8.41 17.50 -9.74
N TYR A 281 7.52 17.42 -8.75
CA TYR A 281 6.79 18.56 -8.22
C TYR A 281 6.79 18.57 -6.70
N ILE A 282 6.86 19.77 -6.13
CA ILE A 282 6.83 20.01 -4.68
C ILE A 282 5.73 21.02 -4.40
N ALA A 283 4.72 20.61 -3.63
CA ALA A 283 3.73 21.53 -3.06
C ALA A 283 4.30 22.17 -1.80
N VAL A 284 4.09 23.49 -1.67
CA VAL A 284 4.55 24.28 -0.53
C VAL A 284 3.43 25.20 -0.05
N GLY A 285 3.15 25.12 1.24
CA GLY A 285 2.16 25.93 1.94
C GLY A 285 2.83 26.98 2.83
N LEU A 286 2.33 28.20 2.75
CA LEU A 286 2.95 29.38 3.33
C LEU A 286 2.01 30.08 4.33
N ALA A 287 2.60 30.83 5.24
CA ALA A 287 1.89 31.82 6.04
C ALA A 287 1.35 32.96 5.16
N VAL A 288 0.20 33.52 5.53
CA VAL A 288 -0.43 34.66 4.84
C VAL A 288 0.53 35.84 4.74
N ASN A 289 0.80 36.29 3.50
CA ASN A 289 1.67 37.43 3.25
C ASN A 289 1.42 38.13 1.90
N LYS A 290 0.23 38.74 1.74
CA LYS A 290 -0.16 39.57 0.58
C LYS A 290 0.09 38.93 -0.82
N GLY A 291 0.13 37.61 -0.92
CA GLY A 291 0.35 36.87 -2.15
C GLY A 291 0.21 35.37 -1.93
N ALA A 292 0.34 34.57 -2.99
CA ALA A 292 -0.08 33.17 -2.98
C ALA A 292 0.47 32.31 -1.82
N GLU A 293 -0.43 31.70 -1.04
CA GLU A 293 -0.08 30.85 0.10
C GLU A 293 0.12 29.37 -0.26
N LEU A 294 -0.36 28.91 -1.41
CA LEU A 294 -0.07 27.57 -1.94
C LEU A 294 0.68 27.71 -3.26
N LYS A 295 1.86 27.08 -3.33
CA LYS A 295 2.74 27.11 -4.50
C LYS A 295 3.19 25.71 -4.87
N ILE A 296 3.23 25.40 -6.16
CA ILE A 296 3.85 24.20 -6.71
C ILE A 296 5.15 24.62 -7.39
N TYR A 297 6.24 23.96 -7.05
CA TYR A 297 7.51 24.08 -7.76
C TYR A 297 7.75 22.82 -8.59
N ASN A 298 8.07 22.98 -9.86
CA ASN A 298 8.65 21.90 -10.66
C ASN A 298 10.14 21.76 -10.31
N PHE A 299 10.57 20.53 -10.12
CA PHE A 299 11.95 20.13 -9.89
C PHE A 299 12.38 19.16 -10.98
N ASN A 300 13.46 19.49 -11.69
CA ASN A 300 13.97 18.68 -12.80
C ASN A 300 15.24 17.89 -12.44
N GLY A 301 15.45 17.60 -11.16
CA GLY A 301 16.69 17.00 -10.64
C GLY A 301 17.80 18.00 -10.31
N SER A 302 17.73 19.26 -10.75
CA SER A 302 18.78 20.27 -10.48
C SER A 302 18.27 21.65 -10.10
N LYS A 303 17.04 22.02 -10.50
CA LYS A 303 16.50 23.36 -10.34
C LYS A 303 15.05 23.36 -9.91
N LEU A 304 14.72 24.27 -9.00
CA LEU A 304 13.34 24.60 -8.63
C LEU A 304 12.81 25.75 -9.49
N THR A 305 11.66 25.55 -10.12
CA THR A 305 10.96 26.58 -10.90
C THR A 305 9.51 26.66 -10.43
N LEU A 306 9.01 27.85 -10.10
CA LEU A 306 7.60 28.02 -9.76
C LEU A 306 6.74 27.59 -10.96
N ASP A 307 5.87 26.61 -10.74
CA ASP A 307 4.97 26.07 -11.77
C ASP A 307 3.61 26.74 -11.67
N SER A 308 2.97 26.67 -10.50
CA SER A 308 1.63 27.19 -10.26
C SER A 308 1.48 27.70 -8.83
N SER A 309 0.50 28.58 -8.61
CA SER A 309 0.24 29.13 -7.27
C SER A 309 -1.18 29.64 -7.15
N VAL A 310 -1.73 29.63 -5.94
CA VAL A 310 -3.05 30.19 -5.63
C VAL A 310 -2.99 31.02 -4.34
N ASP A 311 -3.63 32.18 -4.39
CA ASP A 311 -3.88 33.05 -3.24
C ASP A 311 -5.14 32.55 -2.53
N ILE A 312 -4.95 32.10 -1.31
CA ILE A 312 -6.00 31.50 -0.47
C ILE A 312 -6.48 32.53 0.56
N GLY A 313 -5.62 33.49 0.93
CA GLY A 313 -5.87 34.44 2.00
C GLY A 313 -5.80 33.83 3.40
N LYS A 314 -5.21 32.62 3.54
CA LYS A 314 -5.13 31.85 4.80
C LYS A 314 -3.79 31.16 4.94
N SER A 315 -3.28 31.08 6.18
CA SER A 315 -1.97 30.46 6.40
C SER A 315 -2.11 28.95 6.32
N VAL A 316 -1.32 28.32 5.45
CA VAL A 316 -1.28 26.86 5.29
C VAL A 316 -0.36 26.26 6.34
N GLN A 317 -0.86 25.29 7.11
CA GLN A 317 -0.09 24.58 8.15
C GLN A 317 0.35 23.20 7.73
N ALA A 318 -0.51 22.50 6.99
CA ALA A 318 -0.29 21.13 6.57
C ALA A 318 -0.66 20.95 5.10
N ILE A 319 0.15 20.18 4.38
CA ILE A 319 -0.09 19.77 3.01
C ILE A 319 0.24 18.30 2.89
N ASP A 320 -0.58 17.59 2.13
CA ASP A 320 -0.20 16.27 1.64
C ASP A 320 -0.70 16.04 0.22
N TRP A 321 0.22 15.64 -0.65
CA TRP A 321 -0.05 15.35 -2.05
C TRP A 321 -0.42 13.88 -2.17
N MET A 322 -1.58 13.59 -2.73
CA MET A 322 -2.07 12.24 -2.90
C MET A 322 -1.14 11.40 -3.79
N SER A 323 -0.71 10.25 -3.28
CA SER A 323 0.11 9.29 -4.03
C SER A 323 -0.62 8.83 -5.30
N GLY A 324 0.06 8.91 -6.45
CA GLY A 324 -0.45 8.45 -7.75
C GLY A 324 -1.49 9.37 -8.39
N ASP A 325 -1.84 10.51 -7.79
CA ASP A 325 -2.81 11.46 -8.33
C ASP A 325 -2.31 12.92 -8.24
N SER A 326 -3.14 13.83 -8.74
CA SER A 326 -2.95 15.27 -8.83
C SER A 326 -3.66 16.05 -7.71
N PHE A 327 -4.30 15.35 -6.77
CA PHE A 327 -5.00 15.96 -5.64
C PHE A 327 -4.06 16.28 -4.49
N ILE A 328 -4.28 17.43 -3.84
CA ILE A 328 -3.47 17.96 -2.75
C ILE A 328 -4.42 18.37 -1.63
N ALA A 329 -4.32 17.71 -0.47
CA ALA A 329 -5.03 18.13 0.73
C ALA A 329 -4.27 19.29 1.40
N VAL A 330 -5.00 20.30 1.86
CA VAL A 330 -4.45 21.51 2.44
C VAL A 330 -5.20 21.84 3.72
N GLY A 331 -4.45 21.95 4.82
CA GLY A 331 -4.91 22.29 6.15
C GLY A 331 -4.51 23.70 6.53
N PHE A 332 -5.45 24.48 7.05
CA PHE A 332 -5.27 25.90 7.37
C PHE A 332 -5.21 26.18 8.87
N SER A 333 -4.58 27.30 9.22
CA SER A 333 -4.44 27.78 10.60
C SER A 333 -5.68 28.50 11.14
N ASP A 334 -6.75 28.63 10.36
CA ASP A 334 -7.99 29.30 10.75
C ASP A 334 -9.10 28.27 11.03
N SER A 335 -10.22 28.74 11.59
CA SER A 335 -11.34 27.89 12.03
C SER A 335 -12.57 27.93 11.12
N ALA A 336 -12.42 28.47 9.91
CA ALA A 336 -13.48 28.52 8.91
C ALA A 336 -12.94 27.90 7.62
N ASN A 337 -13.59 26.90 7.00
CA ASN A 337 -13.12 26.23 5.78
C ASN A 337 -11.62 25.89 5.83
N ASN A 338 -11.25 25.10 6.82
CA ASN A 338 -9.86 24.92 7.22
C ASN A 338 -9.24 23.61 6.70
N ILE A 339 -10.01 22.77 6.00
CA ILE A 339 -9.51 21.69 5.15
C ILE A 339 -10.03 21.93 3.73
N SER A 340 -9.18 21.80 2.72
CA SER A 340 -9.57 21.85 1.31
C SER A 340 -8.72 20.90 0.47
N VAL A 341 -9.26 20.46 -0.66
CA VAL A 341 -8.52 19.68 -1.65
C VAL A 341 -8.33 20.53 -2.91
N PHE A 342 -7.10 20.65 -3.39
CA PHE A 342 -6.77 21.27 -4.66
C PHE A 342 -6.39 20.20 -5.68
N LYS A 343 -6.61 20.48 -6.95
CA LYS A 343 -6.12 19.66 -8.06
C LYS A 343 -5.07 20.44 -8.84
N HIS A 344 -3.88 19.87 -8.97
CA HIS A 344 -2.81 20.41 -9.82
C HIS A 344 -2.97 19.91 -11.25
N ASN A 345 -2.77 20.80 -12.21
CA ASN A 345 -2.67 20.43 -13.61
C ASN A 345 -1.34 20.93 -14.16
N ALA A 346 -0.42 19.99 -14.37
CA ALA A 346 0.93 20.27 -14.88
C ALA A 346 0.94 20.85 -16.30
N VAL A 347 -0.07 20.53 -17.13
CA VAL A 347 -0.15 21.00 -18.53
C VAL A 347 -0.57 22.46 -18.57
N SER A 348 -1.65 22.80 -17.86
CA SER A 348 -2.15 24.18 -17.80
C SER A 348 -1.46 25.04 -16.75
N LYS A 349 -0.64 24.45 -15.87
CA LYS A 349 0.04 25.10 -14.74
C LYS A 349 -0.95 25.82 -13.82
N THR A 350 -2.01 25.11 -13.46
CA THR A 350 -3.09 25.65 -12.61
C THR A 350 -3.30 24.81 -11.37
N LEU A 351 -3.72 25.48 -10.29
CA LEU A 351 -4.29 24.85 -9.11
C LEU A 351 -5.78 25.19 -9.04
N THR A 352 -6.63 24.18 -8.94
CA THR A 352 -8.08 24.36 -8.87
C THR A 352 -8.60 23.83 -7.54
N ASN A 353 -9.25 24.68 -6.75
CA ASN A 353 -9.92 24.26 -5.51
C ASN A 353 -11.11 23.35 -5.84
N GLN A 354 -11.17 22.19 -5.22
CA GLN A 354 -12.29 21.26 -5.32
C GLN A 354 -13.31 21.62 -4.24
N SER A 355 -14.23 22.52 -4.56
CA SER A 355 -15.17 23.10 -3.58
C SER A 355 -16.05 22.06 -2.87
N GLY A 356 -16.30 20.91 -3.49
CA GLY A 356 -17.03 19.79 -2.87
C GLY A 356 -16.29 19.13 -1.71
N ALA A 357 -14.97 19.28 -1.65
CA ALA A 357 -14.09 18.67 -0.64
C ALA A 357 -13.62 19.68 0.41
N GLN A 358 -14.33 20.81 0.58
CA GLN A 358 -14.02 21.76 1.64
C GLN A 358 -14.75 21.39 2.92
N ILE A 359 -14.01 21.31 4.02
CA ILE A 359 -14.57 21.03 5.35
C ILE A 359 -14.36 22.25 6.25
N VAL A 360 -15.40 22.55 7.03
CA VAL A 360 -15.36 23.55 8.10
C VAL A 360 -15.20 22.84 9.43
N GLU A 361 -13.95 22.65 9.86
CA GLU A 361 -13.65 22.36 11.25
C GLU A 361 -13.49 23.68 12.03
N ARG A 362 -13.88 23.69 13.31
CA ARG A 362 -13.78 24.89 14.17
C ARG A 362 -12.40 25.06 14.82
N LYS A 363 -11.41 24.27 14.39
CA LYS A 363 -10.09 24.11 15.03
C LYS A 363 -8.98 24.20 14.01
N MET A 364 -7.83 24.77 14.36
CA MET A 364 -6.69 24.79 13.44
C MET A 364 -6.29 23.36 13.00
N VAL A 365 -5.96 23.18 11.72
CA VAL A 365 -5.42 21.91 11.21
C VAL A 365 -3.91 21.89 11.44
N ASN A 366 -3.43 20.98 12.28
CA ASN A 366 -2.01 20.85 12.59
C ASN A 366 -1.29 19.90 11.62
N SER A 367 -1.96 18.81 11.24
CA SER A 367 -1.44 17.82 10.32
C SER A 367 -2.56 17.16 9.53
N LEU A 368 -2.22 16.67 8.34
CA LEU A 368 -3.06 15.79 7.56
C LEU A 368 -2.17 14.80 6.79
N HIS A 369 -2.71 13.63 6.46
CA HIS A 369 -2.02 12.60 5.70
C HIS A 369 -3.02 11.74 4.94
N TRP A 370 -2.80 11.57 3.64
CA TRP A 370 -3.51 10.58 2.83
C TRP A 370 -3.04 9.18 3.20
N ASN A 371 -3.94 8.21 3.12
CA ASN A 371 -3.55 6.81 3.02
C ASN A 371 -2.94 6.53 1.63
N SER A 372 -2.28 5.40 1.48
CA SER A 372 -1.50 5.02 0.30
C SER A 372 -2.30 5.02 -1.00
N ASP A 373 -3.56 4.60 -0.93
CA ASP A 373 -4.50 4.58 -2.07
C ASP A 373 -5.22 5.92 -2.31
N GLY A 374 -5.09 6.91 -1.41
CA GLY A 374 -5.71 8.23 -1.53
C GLY A 374 -7.24 8.25 -1.36
N ASN A 375 -7.80 7.24 -0.69
CA ASN A 375 -9.23 7.14 -0.42
C ASN A 375 -9.60 7.71 0.95
N PHE A 376 -8.64 7.84 1.87
CA PHE A 376 -8.86 8.35 3.21
C PHE A 376 -7.83 9.42 3.57
N LEU A 377 -8.32 10.49 4.20
CA LEU A 377 -7.52 11.58 4.73
C LEU A 377 -7.63 11.58 6.25
N ALA A 378 -6.53 11.29 6.94
CA ALA A 378 -6.43 11.49 8.38
C ALA A 378 -6.05 12.93 8.67
N VAL A 379 -6.66 13.53 9.68
CA VAL A 379 -6.47 14.93 10.06
C VAL A 379 -6.31 15.03 11.58
N GLY A 380 -5.24 15.71 11.99
CA GLY A 380 -4.95 16.08 13.37
C GLY A 380 -5.23 17.56 13.61
N LEU A 381 -6.09 17.85 14.58
CA LEU A 381 -6.57 19.20 14.89
C LEU A 381 -5.99 19.73 16.22
N ALA A 382 -5.99 21.05 16.35
CA ALA A 382 -5.71 21.70 17.63
C ALA A 382 -6.79 21.38 18.69
N TYR A 383 -6.39 21.38 19.96
CA TYR A 383 -7.30 21.07 21.07
C TYR A 383 -8.47 22.04 21.16
N SER A 384 -9.67 21.53 21.36
CA SER A 384 -10.78 22.29 21.96
C SER A 384 -11.80 21.34 22.58
N SER A 385 -12.41 21.77 23.67
CA SER A 385 -13.38 21.00 24.47
C SER A 385 -14.66 20.58 23.74
N ASP A 386 -14.90 21.07 22.53
CA ASP A 386 -16.23 21.04 21.90
C ASP A 386 -16.33 20.06 20.73
N THR A 387 -15.20 19.56 20.21
CA THR A 387 -15.17 18.58 19.12
C THR A 387 -14.01 17.61 19.32
N SER A 388 -13.96 16.52 18.57
CA SER A 388 -12.82 15.59 18.61
C SER A 388 -11.59 16.16 17.86
N GLU A 389 -10.37 15.69 18.14
CA GLU A 389 -9.11 16.19 17.55
C GLU A 389 -8.58 15.34 16.38
N VAL A 390 -8.95 14.06 16.34
CA VAL A 390 -8.66 13.21 15.19
C VAL A 390 -9.90 13.13 14.31
N ARG A 391 -9.70 13.27 13.00
CA ARG A 391 -10.73 13.04 11.98
C ARG A 391 -10.16 12.12 10.91
N VAL A 392 -10.99 11.22 10.41
CA VAL A 392 -10.70 10.46 9.18
C VAL A 392 -11.86 10.68 8.22
N TYR A 393 -11.55 11.22 7.05
CA TYR A 393 -12.52 11.43 5.97
C TYR A 393 -12.28 10.42 4.86
N GLU A 394 -13.34 9.87 4.29
CA GLU A 394 -13.30 9.23 2.98
C GLU A 394 -13.34 10.30 1.89
N PHE A 395 -12.57 10.11 0.82
CA PHE A 395 -12.53 10.98 -0.34
C PHE A 395 -13.05 10.27 -1.60
N ASP A 396 -14.19 10.73 -2.10
CA ASP A 396 -14.68 10.33 -3.42
C ASP A 396 -13.94 11.16 -4.48
N LYS A 397 -12.98 10.53 -5.18
CA LYS A 397 -12.18 11.18 -6.23
C LYS A 397 -13.01 11.66 -7.43
N LYS A 398 -14.15 11.01 -7.72
CA LYS A 398 -15.01 11.35 -8.87
C LYS A 398 -15.89 12.54 -8.55
N GLN A 399 -16.48 12.55 -7.35
CA GLN A 399 -17.33 13.64 -6.89
C GLN A 399 -16.52 14.79 -6.27
N THR A 400 -15.26 14.53 -5.94
CA THR A 400 -14.36 15.45 -5.22
C THR A 400 -14.98 15.89 -3.91
N LEU A 401 -15.37 14.92 -3.09
CA LEU A 401 -16.11 15.10 -1.85
C LEU A 401 -15.39 14.41 -0.68
N LEU A 402 -15.23 15.12 0.44
CA LEU A 402 -14.76 14.55 1.71
C LEU A 402 -15.96 14.24 2.60
N THR A 403 -16.03 13.01 3.11
CA THR A 403 -17.10 12.54 4.01
C THR A 403 -16.48 12.08 5.32
N LEU A 404 -16.88 12.65 6.45
CA LEU A 404 -16.39 12.25 7.77
C LEU A 404 -16.79 10.80 8.07
N LYS A 405 -15.82 9.95 8.39
CA LYS A 405 -16.03 8.54 8.77
C LYS A 405 -15.75 8.27 10.23
N TYR A 406 -14.60 8.73 10.72
CA TYR A 406 -14.19 8.50 12.10
C TYR A 406 -13.80 9.81 12.78
N GLU A 407 -14.14 9.90 14.05
CA GLU A 407 -13.66 10.95 14.94
C GLU A 407 -13.26 10.35 16.28
N LEU A 408 -12.22 10.93 16.88
CA LEU A 408 -11.73 10.53 18.19
C LEU A 408 -11.29 11.77 18.97
N ASP A 409 -11.82 11.90 20.19
CA ASP A 409 -11.42 12.91 21.17
C ASP A 409 -10.17 12.42 21.90
N THR A 410 -9.10 13.21 21.87
CA THR A 410 -7.81 12.87 22.49
C THR A 410 -7.53 13.73 23.72
N SER A 411 -8.42 14.67 24.08
CA SER A 411 -8.22 15.64 25.17
C SER A 411 -6.93 16.48 25.07
N ALA A 412 -6.28 16.50 23.90
CA ALA A 412 -5.08 17.27 23.58
C ALA A 412 -4.90 17.46 22.09
N GLY A 413 -4.24 18.56 21.70
CA GLY A 413 -4.04 18.88 20.30
C GLY A 413 -3.10 17.90 19.63
N VAL A 414 -3.55 17.29 18.54
CA VAL A 414 -2.77 16.38 17.71
C VAL A 414 -1.80 17.20 16.87
N ASN A 415 -0.49 17.03 17.09
CA ASN A 415 0.54 17.84 16.44
C ASN A 415 1.01 17.27 15.10
N ASP A 416 1.01 15.94 14.98
CA ASP A 416 1.33 15.21 13.76
C ASP A 416 0.56 13.90 13.72
N ILE A 417 0.15 13.47 12.52
CA ILE A 417 -0.61 12.23 12.30
C ILE A 417 -0.14 11.60 10.99
N ARG A 418 0.05 10.28 10.97
CA ARG A 418 0.53 9.52 9.81
C ARG A 418 -0.15 8.16 9.71
N TRP A 419 -0.53 7.81 8.49
CA TRP A 419 -0.91 6.45 8.12
C TRP A 419 0.34 5.59 8.02
N SER A 420 0.23 4.32 8.44
CA SER A 420 1.18 3.28 8.06
C SER A 420 1.07 3.00 6.56
N HIS A 421 2.15 2.49 5.95
CA HIS A 421 2.24 2.21 4.51
C HIS A 421 1.30 1.07 4.08
N ASN A 422 1.03 0.11 4.97
CA ASN A 422 0.05 -0.96 4.82
C ASN A 422 -1.40 -0.48 5.06
N ASP A 423 -1.58 0.83 5.30
CA ASP A 423 -2.88 1.48 5.41
C ASP A 423 -3.76 0.97 6.56
N LYS A 424 -3.21 0.18 7.48
CA LYS A 424 -3.95 -0.47 8.57
C LYS A 424 -3.97 0.36 9.85
N TYR A 425 -2.91 1.12 10.10
CA TYR A 425 -2.68 1.83 11.35
C TYR A 425 -2.53 3.34 11.15
N LEU A 426 -2.91 4.09 12.18
CA LEU A 426 -2.60 5.49 12.36
C LEU A 426 -1.67 5.63 13.56
N VAL A 427 -0.62 6.43 13.38
CA VAL A 427 0.18 6.97 14.48
C VAL A 427 -0.07 8.47 14.60
N TRP A 428 -0.22 8.96 15.82
CA TRP A 428 -0.12 10.40 16.07
C TRP A 428 0.64 10.74 17.33
N GLY A 429 1.19 11.95 17.32
CA GLY A 429 1.81 12.58 18.47
C GLY A 429 1.01 13.79 18.92
N ASP A 430 0.82 13.96 20.23
CA ASP A 430 0.01 15.06 20.75
C ASP A 430 0.72 15.95 21.80
N SER A 431 -0.05 16.94 22.26
CA SER A 431 0.40 17.94 23.24
C SER A 431 0.41 17.43 24.68
N ASN A 432 -0.15 16.26 24.96
CA ASN A 432 -0.11 15.55 26.25
C ASN A 432 1.00 14.48 26.30
N TYR A 433 1.94 14.55 25.37
CA TYR A 433 3.20 13.81 25.37
C TYR A 433 3.05 12.37 24.87
N GLU A 434 1.92 12.02 24.27
CA GLU A 434 1.65 10.66 23.86
C GLU A 434 1.99 10.43 22.39
N VAL A 435 2.56 9.26 22.10
CA VAL A 435 2.59 8.62 20.79
C VAL A 435 1.51 7.55 20.82
N ASN A 436 0.46 7.71 20.03
CA ASN A 436 -0.71 6.85 20.02
C ASN A 436 -0.78 6.03 18.74
N ILE A 437 -1.08 4.73 18.84
CA ILE A 437 -1.30 3.82 17.71
C ILE A 437 -2.73 3.32 17.74
N TYR A 438 -3.43 3.50 16.62
CA TYR A 438 -4.78 3.01 16.42
C TYR A 438 -4.87 2.25 15.10
N GLU A 439 -5.68 1.20 15.07
CA GLU A 439 -6.04 0.49 13.86
C GLU A 439 -7.36 1.01 13.31
N ILE A 440 -7.46 1.18 11.99
CA ILE A 440 -8.76 1.39 11.36
C ILE A 440 -9.34 0.03 11.02
N VAL A 441 -10.51 -0.25 11.58
CA VAL A 441 -11.15 -1.54 11.48
C VAL A 441 -12.49 -1.36 10.80
N GLY A 442 -12.83 -2.15 9.77
CA GLY A 442 -14.01 -1.81 8.98
C GLY A 442 -14.00 -2.38 7.56
N PRO A 443 -15.10 -2.20 6.82
CA PRO A 443 -15.06 -2.30 5.36
C PRO A 443 -14.34 -1.06 4.79
N GLU A 444 -14.20 -0.03 5.63
CA GLU A 444 -13.51 1.23 5.46
C GLU A 444 -12.19 1.26 6.27
N ASN A 445 -11.75 0.10 6.81
CA ASN A 445 -10.30 -0.14 6.89
C ASN A 445 -9.76 0.17 5.48
N PRO A 446 -8.75 1.02 5.30
CA PRO A 446 -8.26 1.30 3.96
C PRO A 446 -7.66 0.03 3.30
N SER A 447 -7.40 -1.00 4.11
CA SER A 447 -7.22 -2.40 3.73
C SER A 447 -8.48 -3.26 3.92
N GLY A 448 -9.68 -2.75 3.62
CA GLY A 448 -11.02 -3.38 3.71
C GLY A 448 -11.19 -4.61 2.80
N ASN A 449 -10.18 -5.45 2.83
CA ASN A 449 -9.85 -6.55 1.96
C ASN A 449 -10.28 -7.82 2.66
N LEU A 450 -10.66 -8.82 1.87
CA LEU A 450 -10.68 -10.19 2.37
C LEU A 450 -9.22 -10.67 2.49
N ILE A 451 -8.79 -11.08 3.68
CA ILE A 451 -7.41 -11.49 3.93
C ILE A 451 -7.34 -13.00 4.07
N PHE A 452 -6.44 -13.64 3.32
CA PHE A 452 -6.02 -15.01 3.54
C PHE A 452 -4.58 -15.03 4.00
N LYS A 453 -4.32 -15.60 5.19
CA LYS A 453 -2.97 -15.78 5.71
C LYS A 453 -2.62 -17.27 5.72
N ASN A 454 -1.44 -17.64 5.24
CA ASN A 454 -0.93 -19.02 5.27
C ASN A 454 -1.97 -20.06 4.80
N ALA A 455 -2.69 -19.80 3.70
CA ALA A 455 -3.86 -20.59 3.32
C ALA A 455 -3.70 -21.26 1.94
N LYS A 456 -4.33 -22.42 1.78
CA LYS A 456 -4.46 -23.11 0.48
C LYS A 456 -5.90 -22.98 -0.03
N ILE A 457 -6.13 -22.09 -0.98
CA ILE A 457 -7.44 -21.82 -1.55
C ILE A 457 -7.64 -22.70 -2.79
N THR A 458 -8.80 -23.34 -2.91
CA THR A 458 -9.19 -24.08 -4.11
C THR A 458 -10.58 -23.65 -4.57
N PHE A 459 -10.68 -23.23 -5.83
CA PHE A 459 -11.95 -22.91 -6.47
C PHE A 459 -12.42 -24.07 -7.35
N ASN A 460 -13.69 -24.42 -7.26
CA ASN A 460 -14.34 -25.43 -8.11
C ASN A 460 -15.45 -24.82 -8.98
N SER A 461 -15.41 -23.50 -9.15
CA SER A 461 -16.29 -22.73 -10.01
C SER A 461 -15.63 -21.39 -10.37
N ASN A 462 -16.23 -20.65 -11.29
CA ASN A 462 -15.80 -19.28 -11.58
C ASN A 462 -16.00 -18.39 -10.36
N VAL A 463 -15.06 -17.47 -10.14
CA VAL A 463 -15.06 -16.53 -9.03
C VAL A 463 -15.01 -15.11 -9.58
N THR A 464 -15.80 -14.21 -9.02
CA THR A 464 -15.67 -12.77 -9.23
C THR A 464 -15.22 -12.13 -7.92
N LEU A 465 -14.06 -11.48 -7.92
CA LEU A 465 -13.63 -10.68 -6.79
C LEU A 465 -14.39 -9.35 -6.84
N LYS A 466 -15.22 -9.11 -5.82
CA LYS A 466 -16.02 -7.89 -5.62
C LYS A 466 -15.33 -6.90 -4.69
N ASN A 467 -14.16 -7.28 -4.17
CA ASN A 467 -13.31 -6.48 -3.32
C ASN A 467 -11.86 -6.96 -3.51
N LYS A 468 -10.90 -6.18 -3.01
CA LYS A 468 -9.50 -6.56 -2.90
C LYS A 468 -9.37 -7.80 -2.00
N VAL A 469 -8.49 -8.71 -2.41
CA VAL A 469 -8.10 -9.89 -1.63
C VAL A 469 -6.61 -9.79 -1.34
N CYS A 470 -6.26 -9.80 -0.06
CA CYS A 470 -4.87 -9.75 0.40
C CYS A 470 -4.38 -11.14 0.81
N PHE A 471 -3.15 -11.46 0.45
CA PHE A 471 -2.48 -12.70 0.79
C PHE A 471 -1.27 -12.42 1.68
N GLU A 472 -1.35 -12.88 2.93
CA GLU A 472 -0.29 -12.78 3.94
C GLU A 472 0.43 -14.13 4.13
N GLY A 473 1.73 -14.10 4.38
CA GLY A 473 2.54 -15.30 4.57
C GLY A 473 2.59 -16.16 3.31
N ASN A 474 2.43 -17.48 3.44
CA ASN A 474 2.55 -18.41 2.30
C ASN A 474 1.20 -18.93 1.84
N CYS A 475 0.73 -18.42 0.71
CA CYS A 475 -0.58 -18.74 0.16
C CYS A 475 -0.50 -19.44 -1.20
N THR A 476 -1.49 -20.28 -1.48
CA THR A 476 -1.69 -20.90 -2.79
C THR A 476 -3.16 -20.76 -3.20
N VAL A 477 -3.41 -20.34 -4.44
CA VAL A 477 -4.74 -20.29 -5.04
C VAL A 477 -4.74 -21.22 -6.25
N LYS A 478 -5.53 -22.30 -6.16
CA LYS A 478 -5.75 -23.22 -7.27
C LYS A 478 -7.11 -22.96 -7.90
N GLY A 479 -7.12 -22.51 -9.15
CA GLY A 479 -8.34 -22.20 -9.89
C GLY A 479 -9.02 -23.41 -10.53
N ASN A 480 -8.36 -24.57 -10.61
CA ASN A 480 -8.87 -25.79 -11.27
C ASN A 480 -9.43 -25.58 -12.70
N GLY A 481 -8.85 -24.65 -13.45
CA GLY A 481 -9.25 -24.27 -14.80
C GLY A 481 -10.38 -23.24 -14.88
N TYR A 482 -10.91 -22.77 -13.75
CA TYR A 482 -11.96 -21.76 -13.70
C TYR A 482 -11.41 -20.33 -13.83
N ILE A 483 -12.33 -19.39 -14.06
CA ILE A 483 -12.04 -17.96 -14.17
C ILE A 483 -12.02 -17.33 -12.78
N ILE A 484 -11.01 -16.51 -12.51
CA ILE A 484 -10.96 -15.54 -11.42
C ILE A 484 -11.08 -14.15 -12.07
N ASP A 485 -12.25 -13.53 -11.94
CA ASP A 485 -12.59 -12.24 -12.55
C ASP A 485 -12.35 -11.12 -11.54
N LEU A 486 -11.32 -10.29 -11.80
CA LEU A 486 -11.05 -9.05 -11.08
C LEU A 486 -11.99 -7.98 -11.62
N ASP A 487 -13.15 -7.82 -10.99
CA ASP A 487 -14.08 -6.80 -11.44
C ASP A 487 -13.55 -5.37 -11.15
N SER A 488 -14.38 -4.34 -11.34
CA SER A 488 -13.97 -2.95 -11.11
C SER A 488 -13.56 -2.61 -9.67
N GLN A 489 -13.82 -3.47 -8.69
CA GLN A 489 -13.43 -3.36 -7.28
C GLN A 489 -12.46 -4.48 -6.84
N GLY A 490 -12.27 -5.51 -7.67
CA GLY A 490 -11.41 -6.65 -7.42
C GLY A 490 -9.92 -6.33 -7.57
N ALA A 491 -9.11 -6.84 -6.65
CA ALA A 491 -7.65 -6.83 -6.76
C ALA A 491 -7.05 -8.04 -6.03
N ILE A 492 -5.87 -8.48 -6.48
CA ILE A 492 -5.01 -9.43 -5.79
C ILE A 492 -3.81 -8.66 -5.24
N ILE A 493 -3.60 -8.74 -3.93
CA ILE A 493 -2.51 -8.08 -3.23
C ILE A 493 -1.70 -9.14 -2.50
N VAL A 494 -0.40 -9.21 -2.77
CA VAL A 494 0.56 -10.01 -1.99
C VAL A 494 1.22 -9.07 -0.99
N ASP A 495 1.02 -9.34 0.29
CA ASP A 495 1.54 -8.51 1.38
C ASP A 495 3.07 -8.59 1.48
N SER A 496 3.68 -7.70 2.25
CA SER A 496 5.11 -7.72 2.51
C SER A 496 5.56 -9.07 3.10
N ARG A 497 6.75 -9.52 2.72
CA ARG A 497 7.37 -10.80 3.10
C ARG A 497 6.45 -12.02 2.86
N SER A 498 5.54 -11.92 1.90
CA SER A 498 4.55 -12.95 1.58
C SER A 498 4.75 -13.52 0.18
N SER A 499 4.28 -14.75 -0.02
CA SER A 499 4.31 -15.44 -1.29
C SER A 499 2.92 -15.94 -1.69
N LEU A 500 2.58 -15.75 -2.96
CA LEU A 500 1.35 -16.27 -3.55
C LEU A 500 1.69 -17.10 -4.79
N LEU A 501 1.34 -18.40 -4.74
CA LEU A 501 1.25 -19.22 -5.94
C LEU A 501 -0.18 -19.20 -6.49
N LEU A 502 -0.37 -18.64 -7.68
CA LEU A 502 -1.61 -18.74 -8.45
C LEU A 502 -1.44 -19.82 -9.52
N CYS A 503 -2.28 -20.85 -9.51
CA CYS A 503 -2.17 -21.95 -10.45
C CYS A 503 -3.49 -22.45 -11.06
N ASP A 504 -3.39 -22.96 -12.28
CA ASP A 504 -4.46 -23.59 -13.05
C ASP A 504 -5.71 -22.69 -13.13
N ALA A 505 -5.59 -21.48 -13.71
CA ALA A 505 -6.70 -20.52 -13.74
C ALA A 505 -6.65 -19.57 -14.93
N THR A 506 -7.80 -19.00 -15.28
CA THR A 506 -7.86 -17.79 -16.11
C THR A 506 -8.06 -16.58 -15.21
N LEU A 507 -7.08 -15.68 -15.13
CA LEU A 507 -7.17 -14.40 -14.44
C LEU A 507 -7.68 -13.34 -15.41
N LYS A 508 -8.87 -12.80 -15.15
CA LYS A 508 -9.55 -11.82 -16.01
C LYS A 508 -9.64 -10.46 -15.32
N GLY A 509 -9.68 -9.39 -16.10
CA GLY A 509 -9.86 -8.03 -15.59
C GLY A 509 -8.56 -7.39 -15.10
N VAL A 510 -7.41 -7.82 -15.62
CA VAL A 510 -6.11 -7.27 -15.18
C VAL A 510 -5.90 -5.89 -15.81
N VAL A 511 -5.74 -4.86 -14.96
CA VAL A 511 -5.58 -3.45 -15.34
C VAL A 511 -4.76 -2.70 -14.29
N GLY A 512 -4.04 -1.64 -14.68
CA GLY A 512 -3.33 -0.77 -13.74
C GLY A 512 -2.35 -1.55 -12.86
N THR A 513 -2.60 -1.60 -11.55
CA THR A 513 -1.81 -2.36 -10.56
C THR A 513 -2.70 -3.29 -9.72
N ASN A 514 -3.82 -3.77 -10.29
CA ASN A 514 -4.80 -4.56 -9.54
C ASN A 514 -4.37 -6.00 -9.23
N VAL A 515 -3.22 -6.44 -9.75
CA VAL A 515 -2.48 -7.60 -9.27
C VAL A 515 -1.10 -7.10 -8.86
N ARG A 516 -0.75 -7.10 -7.57
CA ARG A 516 0.49 -6.47 -7.10
C ARG A 516 1.06 -7.10 -5.85
N CYS A 517 2.36 -6.93 -5.69
CA CYS A 517 3.09 -7.06 -4.44
C CYS A 517 3.16 -5.69 -3.75
N LEU A 518 3.12 -5.63 -2.42
CA LEU A 518 3.21 -4.36 -1.69
C LEU A 518 4.63 -3.79 -1.66
N ASP A 519 5.64 -4.66 -1.57
CA ASP A 519 7.04 -4.27 -1.42
C ASP A 519 7.98 -5.18 -2.24
N SER A 520 9.29 -4.96 -2.11
CA SER A 520 10.32 -5.76 -2.77
C SER A 520 10.51 -7.17 -2.18
N SER A 521 9.98 -7.45 -1.00
CA SER A 521 10.19 -8.71 -0.28
C SER A 521 9.17 -9.80 -0.63
N SER A 522 8.18 -9.46 -1.46
CA SER A 522 7.02 -10.31 -1.79
C SER A 522 7.07 -10.91 -3.19
N THR A 523 6.41 -12.06 -3.35
CA THR A 523 6.51 -12.91 -4.55
C THR A 523 5.15 -13.30 -5.10
N LEU A 524 4.97 -13.12 -6.41
CA LEU A 524 3.87 -13.68 -7.19
C LEU A 524 4.38 -14.81 -8.08
N SER A 525 4.05 -16.06 -7.75
CA SER A 525 4.36 -17.21 -8.58
C SER A 525 3.15 -17.61 -9.44
N LEU A 526 3.37 -17.87 -10.73
CA LEU A 526 2.33 -18.21 -11.70
C LEU A 526 2.61 -19.59 -12.33
N ALA A 527 1.61 -20.46 -12.34
CA ALA A 527 1.66 -21.75 -13.04
C ALA A 527 0.38 -22.06 -13.80
N ASN A 528 0.46 -22.32 -15.11
CA ASN A 528 -0.69 -22.66 -15.94
C ASN A 528 -1.78 -21.58 -15.88
N ILE A 529 -1.38 -20.33 -16.11
CA ILE A 529 -2.25 -19.16 -16.02
C ILE A 529 -2.53 -18.56 -17.39
N ILE A 530 -3.79 -18.26 -17.67
CA ILE A 530 -4.18 -17.33 -18.73
C ILE A 530 -4.44 -15.98 -18.06
N TRP A 531 -3.60 -15.00 -18.34
CA TRP A 531 -3.66 -13.64 -17.83
C TRP A 531 -4.30 -12.75 -18.89
N MET A 532 -5.53 -12.27 -18.64
CA MET A 532 -6.27 -11.42 -19.58
C MET A 532 -6.24 -9.96 -19.15
N GLN A 533 -5.45 -9.15 -19.86
CA GLN A 533 -5.40 -7.70 -19.67
C GLN A 533 -6.53 -7.00 -20.43
N GLU A 534 -7.21 -6.09 -19.73
CA GLU A 534 -8.27 -5.27 -20.33
C GLU A 534 -7.84 -3.80 -20.53
N GLN A 535 -6.69 -3.41 -19.96
CA GLN A 535 -6.01 -2.13 -20.10
C GLN A 535 -4.50 -2.30 -19.88
N ASP A 536 -3.75 -1.21 -19.99
CA ASP A 536 -2.33 -1.18 -19.61
C ASP A 536 -2.18 -1.58 -18.13
N TYR A 537 -1.18 -2.39 -17.85
CA TYR A 537 -0.87 -2.93 -16.55
C TYR A 537 0.60 -2.71 -16.21
N THR A 538 0.88 -2.43 -14.94
CA THR A 538 2.21 -2.19 -14.41
C THR A 538 2.45 -3.04 -13.16
N PHE A 539 3.56 -3.77 -13.15
CA PHE A 539 4.07 -4.46 -11.97
C PHE A 539 5.20 -3.63 -11.33
N THR A 540 4.98 -3.09 -10.13
CA THR A 540 5.81 -2.02 -9.55
C THR A 540 6.78 -2.44 -8.45
N SER A 541 6.51 -3.55 -7.77
CA SER A 541 7.23 -4.02 -6.58
C SER A 541 7.21 -5.55 -6.56
N GLY A 542 8.13 -6.17 -5.83
CA GLY A 542 8.24 -7.63 -5.70
C GLY A 542 8.71 -8.30 -7.00
N TYR A 543 8.63 -9.62 -7.09
CA TYR A 543 9.01 -10.34 -8.31
C TYR A 543 8.00 -11.39 -8.72
N ILE A 544 8.02 -11.73 -10.02
CA ILE A 544 7.17 -12.74 -10.63
C ILE A 544 8.01 -13.98 -10.94
N ASP A 545 7.54 -15.12 -10.44
CA ASP A 545 8.12 -16.43 -10.76
C ASP A 545 7.20 -17.19 -11.73
N ILE A 546 7.68 -17.45 -12.94
CA ILE A 546 6.98 -18.27 -13.93
C ILE A 546 7.40 -19.72 -13.76
N VAL A 547 6.61 -20.44 -12.95
CA VAL A 547 6.86 -21.84 -12.52
C VAL A 547 5.98 -22.87 -13.26
N GLY A 548 5.14 -22.40 -14.19
CA GLY A 548 4.44 -23.19 -15.20
C GLY A 548 4.14 -22.32 -16.43
N ASP A 549 3.38 -22.84 -17.39
CA ASP A 549 3.06 -22.08 -18.60
C ASP A 549 2.14 -20.88 -18.29
N VAL A 550 2.47 -19.70 -18.82
CA VAL A 550 1.67 -18.48 -18.66
C VAL A 550 1.41 -17.85 -20.02
N ALA A 551 0.17 -17.51 -20.29
CA ALA A 551 -0.24 -16.78 -21.49
C ALA A 551 -0.82 -15.42 -21.08
N ILE A 552 -0.12 -14.35 -21.42
CA ILE A 552 -0.54 -12.96 -21.24
C ILE A 552 -1.22 -12.53 -22.53
N THR A 553 -2.48 -12.12 -22.43
CA THR A 553 -3.39 -11.86 -23.54
C THR A 553 -4.05 -10.49 -23.41
N GLY A 554 -4.55 -9.96 -24.52
CA GLY A 554 -5.10 -8.61 -24.64
C GLY A 554 -4.39 -7.82 -25.75
N THR A 555 -4.57 -6.51 -25.78
CA THR A 555 -3.91 -5.62 -26.76
C THR A 555 -3.30 -4.39 -26.08
N HIS A 556 -2.72 -4.60 -24.90
CA HIS A 556 -2.29 -3.56 -23.99
C HIS A 556 -0.81 -3.72 -23.61
N THR A 557 -0.30 -2.73 -22.90
CA THR A 557 1.07 -2.73 -22.38
C THR A 557 1.14 -3.51 -21.06
N PHE A 558 2.09 -4.42 -20.96
CA PHE A 558 2.59 -4.98 -19.70
C PHE A 558 3.90 -4.28 -19.37
N SER A 559 3.92 -3.47 -18.31
CA SER A 559 5.10 -2.73 -17.87
C SER A 559 5.73 -3.37 -16.64
N TYR A 560 6.98 -3.80 -16.76
CA TYR A 560 7.78 -4.27 -15.65
C TYR A 560 8.58 -3.11 -15.05
N GLN A 561 8.14 -2.59 -13.90
CA GLN A 561 8.77 -1.46 -13.19
C GLN A 561 9.42 -1.83 -11.86
N SER A 562 9.30 -3.10 -11.44
CA SER A 562 9.93 -3.57 -10.22
C SER A 562 11.46 -3.47 -10.28
N ASP A 563 12.07 -3.24 -9.12
CA ASP A 563 13.52 -3.29 -8.91
C ASP A 563 14.04 -4.70 -8.60
N GLN A 564 13.14 -5.67 -8.41
CA GLN A 564 13.49 -7.06 -8.15
C GLN A 564 13.58 -7.87 -9.44
N GLN A 565 14.32 -8.98 -9.41
CA GLN A 565 14.47 -9.87 -10.56
C GLN A 565 13.34 -10.90 -10.60
N SER A 566 12.57 -10.90 -11.69
CA SER A 566 11.61 -11.96 -12.04
C SER A 566 12.29 -13.10 -12.77
N THR A 567 11.77 -14.32 -12.60
CA THR A 567 12.42 -15.53 -13.10
C THR A 567 11.45 -16.40 -13.91
N ILE A 568 11.88 -16.78 -15.12
CA ILE A 568 11.26 -17.85 -15.91
C ILE A 568 12.04 -19.14 -15.63
N PHE A 569 11.39 -20.10 -14.97
CA PHE A 569 12.02 -21.36 -14.57
C PHE A 569 12.25 -22.33 -15.76
N PRO A 570 13.02 -23.41 -15.58
CA PRO A 570 13.19 -24.43 -16.61
C PRO A 570 11.87 -25.10 -16.99
N TYR A 571 11.72 -25.46 -18.26
CA TYR A 571 10.54 -26.11 -18.85
C TYR A 571 9.24 -25.32 -18.69
N THR A 572 9.34 -23.99 -18.56
CA THR A 572 8.19 -23.08 -18.52
C THR A 572 8.24 -22.09 -19.66
N LYS A 573 7.08 -21.56 -20.02
CA LYS A 573 6.93 -20.56 -21.09
C LYS A 573 6.04 -19.44 -20.61
N VAL A 574 6.50 -18.21 -20.76
CA VAL A 574 5.64 -17.02 -20.78
C VAL A 574 5.39 -16.61 -22.24
N PHE A 575 4.12 -16.51 -22.61
CA PHE A 575 3.66 -16.16 -23.95
C PHE A 575 2.96 -14.79 -23.91
N PHE A 576 3.33 -13.89 -24.80
CA PHE A 576 2.65 -12.61 -25.04
C PHE A 576 1.90 -12.68 -26.36
N ASP A 577 0.60 -12.40 -26.30
CA ASP A 577 -0.31 -12.52 -27.43
C ASP A 577 -0.23 -11.31 -28.39
N LYS A 578 -0.91 -11.47 -29.52
CA LYS A 578 -0.98 -10.49 -30.59
C LYS A 578 -1.38 -9.10 -30.13
N GLY A 579 -0.60 -8.10 -30.52
CA GLY A 579 -0.91 -6.68 -30.31
C GLY A 579 -0.54 -6.17 -28.92
N MET A 580 0.12 -6.98 -28.10
CA MET A 580 0.64 -6.55 -26.80
C MET A 580 1.94 -5.76 -26.93
N THR A 581 2.24 -4.99 -25.87
CA THR A 581 3.58 -4.42 -25.66
C THR A 581 4.14 -4.97 -24.35
N LEU A 582 5.26 -5.68 -24.41
CA LEU A 582 6.07 -6.00 -23.22
C LEU A 582 7.08 -4.88 -23.03
N SER A 583 6.96 -4.13 -21.94
CA SER A 583 7.82 -2.99 -21.63
C SER A 583 8.71 -3.28 -20.42
N TYR A 584 10.03 -3.28 -20.62
CA TYR A 584 11.03 -3.29 -19.56
C TYR A 584 11.36 -1.84 -19.15
N ASP A 585 10.90 -1.44 -17.96
CA ASP A 585 11.00 -0.07 -17.43
C ASP A 585 11.26 -0.06 -15.91
N PRO A 586 12.26 -0.80 -15.41
CA PRO A 586 12.50 -0.87 -13.98
C PRO A 586 12.90 0.50 -13.42
N LYS A 587 12.56 0.76 -12.16
CA LYS A 587 12.96 1.98 -11.44
C LYS A 587 14.43 1.98 -11.00
N THR A 588 15.25 1.14 -11.61
CA THR A 588 16.68 0.99 -11.34
C THR A 588 17.46 0.96 -12.64
N VAL A 589 18.79 1.00 -12.53
CA VAL A 589 19.70 0.83 -13.66
C VAL A 589 19.97 -0.64 -14.01
N ALA A 590 19.30 -1.58 -13.35
CA ALA A 590 19.50 -3.01 -13.58
C ALA A 590 18.89 -3.42 -14.93
N ARG A 591 19.58 -4.30 -15.65
CA ARG A 591 19.25 -4.68 -17.03
C ARG A 591 18.81 -6.14 -17.17
N ASP A 592 18.93 -6.90 -16.10
CA ASP A 592 18.80 -8.35 -16.05
C ASP A 592 17.66 -8.80 -15.11
N LEU A 593 16.69 -7.91 -14.84
CA LEU A 593 15.56 -8.21 -13.95
C LEU A 593 14.50 -9.14 -14.56
N LEU A 594 14.66 -9.54 -15.82
CA LEU A 594 13.90 -10.63 -16.45
C LEU A 594 14.84 -11.79 -16.75
N ALA A 595 14.96 -12.72 -15.81
CA ALA A 595 15.90 -13.83 -15.89
C ALA A 595 15.26 -15.10 -16.47
N MET A 596 16.03 -15.81 -17.28
CA MET A 596 15.73 -17.16 -17.76
C MET A 596 16.80 -18.11 -17.24
N ILE A 597 16.39 -19.21 -16.59
CA ILE A 597 17.34 -20.08 -15.87
C ILE A 597 18.24 -20.85 -16.82
N ASP A 598 17.65 -21.47 -17.85
CA ASP A 598 18.36 -22.21 -18.89
C ASP A 598 17.61 -22.16 -20.22
N GLN A 599 18.13 -22.82 -21.25
CA GLN A 599 17.56 -22.83 -22.60
C GLN A 599 16.09 -23.29 -22.66
N THR A 600 15.61 -24.04 -21.66
CA THR A 600 14.22 -24.52 -21.57
C THR A 600 13.26 -23.51 -20.95
N SER A 601 13.76 -22.39 -20.43
CA SER A 601 12.99 -21.20 -20.05
C SER A 601 12.65 -20.39 -21.30
N ILE A 602 11.36 -20.22 -21.59
CA ILE A 602 10.90 -19.66 -22.87
C ILE A 602 10.17 -18.32 -22.67
N LEU A 603 10.65 -17.29 -23.36
CA LEU A 603 9.91 -16.05 -23.62
C LEU A 603 9.38 -16.10 -25.06
N HIS A 604 8.07 -16.16 -25.23
CA HIS A 604 7.43 -16.28 -26.54
C HIS A 604 6.61 -15.02 -26.87
N LEU A 605 6.92 -14.37 -27.98
CA LEU A 605 6.28 -13.15 -28.46
C LEU A 605 5.54 -13.44 -29.78
N TYR A 606 4.22 -13.18 -29.82
CA TYR A 606 3.40 -13.26 -31.03
C TYR A 606 2.87 -11.88 -31.43
N ASP A 607 3.24 -11.37 -32.61
CA ASP A 607 2.81 -10.04 -33.10
C ASP A 607 2.94 -8.94 -32.00
N THR A 608 4.02 -9.02 -31.19
CA THR A 608 4.21 -8.24 -29.95
C THR A 608 5.27 -7.14 -30.14
N VAL A 609 5.10 -6.00 -29.48
CA VAL A 609 6.16 -4.99 -29.33
C VAL A 609 6.98 -5.30 -28.08
N PHE A 610 8.29 -5.49 -28.26
CA PHE A 610 9.25 -5.61 -27.18
C PHE A 610 9.95 -4.27 -26.94
N HIS A 611 9.63 -3.64 -25.83
CA HIS A 611 10.05 -2.30 -25.47
C HIS A 611 11.04 -2.30 -24.29
N SER A 612 12.05 -1.42 -24.34
CA SER A 612 12.94 -1.11 -23.22
C SER A 612 13.22 0.38 -23.16
N THR A 613 13.16 0.96 -21.96
CA THR A 613 13.58 2.36 -21.73
C THR A 613 15.10 2.53 -21.85
N GLU A 614 15.60 3.74 -21.57
CA GLU A 614 17.03 4.09 -21.55
C GLU A 614 17.84 3.23 -20.55
N THR A 615 17.20 2.56 -19.59
CA THR A 615 17.87 1.56 -18.74
C THR A 615 18.52 0.45 -19.57
N GLY A 616 17.86 0.04 -20.65
CA GLY A 616 18.25 -1.09 -21.46
C GLY A 616 17.92 -2.44 -20.81
N LEU A 617 17.78 -3.45 -21.66
CA LEU A 617 17.49 -4.82 -21.25
C LEU A 617 18.62 -5.75 -21.67
N GLN A 618 18.92 -6.78 -20.89
CA GLN A 618 19.82 -7.86 -21.24
C GLN A 618 19.16 -9.21 -20.98
N LEU A 619 19.00 -9.99 -22.04
CA LEU A 619 18.52 -11.36 -21.95
C LEU A 619 19.66 -12.34 -22.17
N THR A 620 19.79 -13.32 -21.28
CA THR A 620 20.79 -14.39 -21.36
C THR A 620 20.14 -15.77 -21.20
N ARG A 621 20.86 -16.82 -21.60
CA ARG A 621 20.54 -18.25 -21.41
C ARG A 621 19.32 -18.78 -22.17
N GLY A 622 18.13 -18.27 -21.88
CA GLY A 622 16.86 -18.88 -22.29
C GLY A 622 16.57 -18.87 -23.80
N THR A 623 15.34 -19.22 -24.15
CA THR A 623 14.87 -19.18 -25.54
C THR A 623 13.88 -18.05 -25.76
N LEU A 624 14.24 -17.10 -26.62
CA LEU A 624 13.33 -16.10 -27.18
C LEU A 624 12.69 -16.65 -28.45
N VAL A 625 11.37 -16.83 -28.45
CA VAL A 625 10.60 -17.29 -29.62
C VAL A 625 9.86 -16.10 -30.23
N ILE A 626 9.99 -15.95 -31.55
CA ILE A 626 9.32 -14.91 -32.33
C ILE A 626 8.32 -15.56 -33.28
N GLU A 627 7.04 -15.24 -33.10
CA GLU A 627 5.92 -15.63 -33.96
C GLU A 627 5.27 -14.38 -34.56
N GLY A 628 4.95 -14.41 -35.86
CA GLY A 628 4.40 -13.25 -36.55
C GLY A 628 5.38 -12.08 -36.67
N ASN A 629 4.86 -10.86 -36.71
CA ASN A 629 5.63 -9.62 -36.89
C ASN A 629 5.85 -8.94 -35.53
N CYS A 630 6.98 -9.26 -34.89
CA CYS A 630 7.37 -8.63 -33.63
C CYS A 630 8.26 -7.41 -33.87
N PHE A 631 8.20 -6.45 -32.94
CA PHE A 631 8.90 -5.18 -33.07
C PHE A 631 9.77 -4.88 -31.85
N ILE A 632 11.01 -4.47 -32.06
CA ILE A 632 11.84 -3.90 -31.00
C ILE A 632 11.70 -2.38 -31.01
N LYS A 633 11.46 -1.80 -29.83
CA LYS A 633 11.57 -0.37 -29.56
C LYS A 633 12.47 -0.16 -28.35
N SER A 634 13.59 0.51 -28.54
CA SER A 634 14.44 0.92 -27.43
C SER A 634 14.53 2.44 -27.42
N ASP A 635 14.43 3.03 -26.22
CA ASP A 635 14.61 4.46 -26.01
C ASP A 635 16.10 4.86 -25.92
N ALA A 636 17.00 3.87 -25.96
CA ALA A 636 18.44 4.03 -25.89
C ALA A 636 18.96 5.05 -26.90
N SER A 637 19.78 5.97 -26.40
CA SER A 637 20.48 6.97 -27.22
C SER A 637 21.91 6.54 -27.58
N VAL A 638 22.45 5.55 -26.86
CA VAL A 638 23.75 4.93 -27.08
C VAL A 638 23.67 3.40 -27.06
N LEU A 639 24.69 2.73 -27.61
CA LEU A 639 24.74 1.26 -27.72
C LEU A 639 24.70 0.57 -26.35
N GLU A 640 25.31 1.19 -25.35
CA GLU A 640 25.39 0.67 -23.98
C GLU A 640 24.01 0.55 -23.34
N GLU A 641 23.04 1.37 -23.74
CA GLU A 641 21.66 1.38 -23.23
C GLU A 641 20.73 0.47 -24.04
N GLY A 642 21.21 -0.17 -25.11
CA GLY A 642 20.37 -0.99 -25.99
C GLY A 642 19.82 -2.28 -25.36
N ILE A 643 18.99 -3.00 -26.12
CA ILE A 643 18.60 -4.37 -25.77
C ILE A 643 19.75 -5.30 -26.15
N ASN A 644 20.23 -6.13 -25.22
CA ASN A 644 21.34 -7.07 -25.41
C ASN A 644 20.82 -8.50 -25.46
N PHE A 645 21.25 -9.27 -26.47
CA PHE A 645 21.07 -10.72 -26.53
C PHE A 645 22.41 -11.41 -26.21
N GLY A 646 22.53 -11.99 -25.02
CA GLY A 646 23.78 -12.52 -24.48
C GLY A 646 24.59 -11.48 -23.69
N ASP A 647 25.74 -11.91 -23.14
CA ASP A 647 26.62 -11.07 -22.32
C ASP A 647 27.97 -10.73 -22.96
N GLY A 648 28.35 -11.41 -24.04
CA GLY A 648 29.61 -11.23 -24.75
C GLY A 648 30.81 -11.87 -24.05
N ILE A 649 30.58 -12.68 -23.01
CA ILE A 649 31.62 -13.20 -22.12
C ILE A 649 31.54 -14.73 -22.04
N TYR A 650 30.38 -15.30 -21.70
CA TYR A 650 30.25 -16.72 -21.43
C TYR A 650 29.27 -17.40 -22.39
N GLN A 651 29.69 -18.48 -23.03
CA GLN A 651 28.84 -19.28 -23.92
C GLN A 651 27.58 -19.80 -23.20
N SER A 652 27.67 -20.08 -21.90
CA SER A 652 26.53 -20.48 -21.07
C SER A 652 25.46 -19.41 -20.92
N ASN A 653 25.79 -18.13 -21.20
CA ASN A 653 24.88 -16.99 -21.14
C ASN A 653 24.32 -16.59 -22.51
N ASN A 654 24.62 -17.36 -23.57
CA ASN A 654 24.03 -17.13 -24.89
C ASN A 654 22.50 -17.24 -24.83
N LEU A 655 21.82 -16.30 -25.47
CA LEU A 655 20.37 -16.34 -25.68
C LEU A 655 20.06 -17.16 -26.95
N TYR A 656 19.18 -18.15 -26.85
CA TYR A 656 18.69 -18.87 -28.03
C TYR A 656 17.53 -18.10 -28.66
N VAL A 657 17.68 -17.67 -29.90
CA VAL A 657 16.62 -16.95 -30.63
C VAL A 657 16.02 -17.88 -31.69
N ARG A 658 14.72 -18.11 -31.62
CA ARG A 658 13.96 -18.94 -32.57
C ARG A 658 12.89 -18.10 -33.26
N ILE A 659 13.12 -17.76 -34.52
CA ILE A 659 12.14 -17.10 -35.40
C ILE A 659 11.36 -18.18 -36.14
N LEU A 660 10.03 -18.21 -35.95
CA LEU A 660 9.16 -19.19 -36.59
C LEU A 660 8.98 -18.89 -38.10
N PRO A 661 8.52 -19.86 -38.92
CA PRO A 661 8.24 -19.61 -40.33
C PRO A 661 7.33 -18.39 -40.52
N GLU A 662 7.59 -17.61 -41.58
CA GLU A 662 6.82 -16.39 -41.91
C GLU A 662 6.83 -15.30 -40.83
N SER A 663 7.70 -15.41 -39.81
CA SER A 663 7.82 -14.45 -38.73
C SER A 663 9.01 -13.50 -38.94
N CYS A 664 8.94 -12.29 -38.38
CA CYS A 664 10.03 -11.32 -38.39
C CYS A 664 10.20 -10.64 -37.02
N LEU A 665 11.42 -10.17 -36.76
CA LEU A 665 11.75 -9.30 -35.65
C LEU A 665 12.36 -8.02 -36.20
N ASP A 666 11.58 -6.95 -36.19
CA ASP A 666 11.94 -5.67 -36.79
C ASP A 666 12.36 -4.66 -35.71
N ILE A 667 13.54 -4.06 -35.84
CA ILE A 667 13.96 -2.95 -34.98
C ILE A 667 13.34 -1.66 -35.52
N LYS A 668 12.45 -1.03 -34.74
CA LYS A 668 11.78 0.22 -35.13
C LYS A 668 12.47 1.46 -34.57
N SER A 669 13.11 1.36 -33.41
CA SER A 669 13.90 2.44 -32.80
C SER A 669 14.93 1.90 -31.80
N GLY A 670 15.96 2.72 -31.52
CA GLY A 670 17.03 2.42 -30.57
C GLY A 670 18.00 1.35 -31.06
N PHE A 671 18.59 0.62 -30.12
CA PHE A 671 19.66 -0.34 -30.38
C PHE A 671 19.29 -1.76 -29.94
N LEU A 672 19.56 -2.73 -30.81
CA LEU A 672 19.69 -4.14 -30.46
C LEU A 672 21.15 -4.55 -30.63
N VAL A 673 21.77 -5.10 -29.59
CA VAL A 673 23.16 -5.55 -29.58
C VAL A 673 23.21 -7.06 -29.40
N TYR A 674 23.71 -7.76 -30.43
CA TYR A 674 23.91 -9.20 -30.35
C TYR A 674 25.26 -9.50 -29.68
N LYS A 675 25.22 -10.16 -28.54
CA LYS A 675 26.34 -10.47 -27.64
C LYS A 675 26.40 -11.96 -27.26
N ASN A 676 25.93 -12.86 -28.12
CA ASN A 676 26.25 -14.28 -27.96
C ASN A 676 27.71 -14.53 -28.41
N VAL A 677 28.39 -15.50 -27.79
CA VAL A 677 29.79 -15.89 -28.07
C VAL A 677 29.95 -17.31 -28.56
#